data_AF-A0AAJ0BU08-F1
#
_entry.id   AF-A0AAJ0BU08-F1
#
_cell.length_a   1.000
_cell.length_b   1.000
_cell.length_c   1.000
_cell.angle_alpha   90.00
_cell.angle_beta   90.00
_cell.angle_gamma   90.00
#
_symmetry.space_group_name_H-M   'P 1'
#
loop_
_entity.id
_entity.type
_entity.pdbx_description
1 polymer ?
#
loop_
_entity_poly.entity_id
_entity_poly.type
_entity_poly.pdbx_seq_one_letter_code
_entity_poly.pdbx_strand_id
1 'polypeptide(L)'
;MVHFRLAVLTSSLVIAALAQQPAPNPRSSRLKVRLNPSNIRDLEDPDFNVWTINPDSTSASGSWNNVDFTLATDGSSKLYGNWYKVAYSRVVSFLGERVIGEGITTDDQLGLPLTLSIKGLSPGNHTLLAWHNCWDKLESVAPLNITVDGKPVVQNLPQSVRADNIWDAAYSYLRLNVASASETVKVTYTPSTGNDTRVYLNGFQIDAPATGNLVSFPSPSHTDEHVELNGATSLTASWTAPRLPKAPKYNVYLGTSPEKLTSVSLKQTETNVVLSDLNTHDTYYWRVDVVSGCNLYIGNVFKFRVAQLAFPGAEGWGRWARGGRGGKVVHVTTLEDNEEPGSLRYALTKVAGPRIVVFDVGGVITTTSRLSVNDTSITLAGHTAPGKGIVVQGFPIGLTGASDVIFRHMRVRPGKVSGTTIDGMGMQGSNHCIFDRCSMGWGIDESFSSRSAYNITFQRNFISEPLNIAGHQNYPPGTKHGFSATISGDVGSFHHNLLAHAEGRSWSMGGNLDNAGFFAGRLDIRNNVVYNFGDRVTDGGAHEVNFVGNVYKQGPASYLTYTLRAQYENQLPGTQQYFCDGNTMWATNSSVIIPQDSVQYPPGNNTDHSSPIACYADITIDPPPPYQHFFDVPFFEPHVTTQPALQAYKRVLSDRGAQQPVLDDHDERVIRETLTGTYTYVGSVSGEKGLIDDPADVGGLEDFPTVVRDADWDADGDGIADWWDGETGGAGYTPIEGYLNFMAEPHGFVEPGGSVEVDLSRLAAGFVAPVKFEVTGAGKGSVGVNGDKLTYKAGGSPGIERLTVGIADAEGDTWERPYGIAIFAGASKAQ
;
A
#
# COMPACT_ATOMS: atom_id res chain seq x y z
N MET A 1 57.27 40.46 -30.26
CA MET A 1 56.61 39.97 -29.03
C MET A 1 55.92 38.66 -29.40
N VAL A 2 56.55 37.50 -29.16
CA VAL A 2 56.44 36.67 -27.93
C VAL A 2 55.04 36.03 -27.84
N HIS A 3 54.90 34.77 -28.31
CA HIS A 3 54.58 33.52 -27.55
C HIS A 3 53.17 33.52 -26.88
N PHE A 4 52.24 32.55 -27.04
CA PHE A 4 52.23 31.08 -26.82
C PHE A 4 51.00 30.47 -27.57
N ARG A 5 51.12 29.37 -28.35
CA ARG A 5 50.67 27.96 -28.09
C ARG A 5 49.24 27.83 -27.50
N LEU A 6 48.36 26.95 -28.01
CA LEU A 6 48.54 25.50 -28.03
C LEU A 6 47.50 24.82 -28.96
N ALA A 7 47.97 23.88 -29.80
CA ALA A 7 47.14 22.97 -30.56
C ALA A 7 46.57 21.87 -29.65
N VAL A 8 45.27 21.60 -29.74
CA VAL A 8 44.63 20.45 -29.09
C VAL A 8 44.48 19.35 -30.13
N LEU A 9 45.18 18.24 -29.90
CA LEU A 9 44.98 16.98 -30.60
C LEU A 9 43.58 16.45 -30.29
N THR A 10 42.80 16.16 -31.33
CA THR A 10 41.62 15.30 -31.27
C THR A 10 42.07 13.85 -31.14
N SER A 11 42.08 13.31 -29.92
CA SER A 11 42.12 11.87 -29.69
C SER A 11 40.71 11.30 -29.83
N SER A 12 40.44 10.66 -30.96
CA SER A 12 39.25 9.84 -31.19
C SER A 12 39.24 8.66 -30.21
N LEU A 13 38.30 8.66 -29.27
CA LEU A 13 38.04 7.52 -28.39
C LEU A 13 37.32 6.44 -29.20
N VAL A 14 38.02 5.37 -29.54
CA VAL A 14 37.41 4.13 -30.02
C VAL A 14 36.78 3.46 -28.81
N ILE A 15 35.46 3.59 -28.64
CA ILE A 15 34.70 2.76 -27.70
C ILE A 15 34.55 1.40 -28.37
N ALA A 16 35.46 0.47 -28.08
CA ALA A 16 35.17 -0.94 -28.28
C ALA A 16 34.05 -1.31 -27.31
N ALA A 17 32.87 -1.67 -27.84
CA ALA A 17 31.82 -2.30 -27.06
C ALA A 17 32.39 -3.60 -26.46
N LEU A 18 32.79 -3.56 -25.18
CA LEU A 18 33.14 -4.76 -24.45
C LEU A 18 31.89 -5.64 -24.40
N ALA A 19 31.98 -6.86 -24.92
CA ALA A 19 30.90 -7.82 -24.81
C ALA A 19 30.51 -8.01 -23.33
N GLN A 20 29.22 -7.93 -23.03
CA GLN A 20 28.69 -8.21 -21.69
C GLN A 20 29.13 -9.61 -21.25
N GLN A 21 29.71 -9.71 -20.05
CA GLN A 21 30.21 -10.95 -19.48
C GLN A 21 29.17 -11.55 -18.53
N PRO A 22 28.93 -12.87 -18.56
CA PRO A 22 28.06 -13.51 -17.59
C PRO A 22 28.66 -13.39 -16.18
N ALA A 23 27.79 -13.20 -15.21
CA ALA A 23 28.16 -13.15 -13.81
C ALA A 23 28.75 -14.50 -13.35
N PRO A 24 29.85 -14.51 -12.56
CA PRO A 24 30.35 -15.73 -11.94
C PRO A 24 29.28 -16.36 -11.04
N ASN A 25 29.16 -17.70 -11.07
CA ASN A 25 28.24 -18.40 -10.20
C ASN A 25 28.76 -18.45 -8.76
N PRO A 26 27.91 -18.23 -7.75
CA PRO A 26 28.27 -18.54 -6.37
C PRO A 26 28.51 -20.06 -6.21
N ARG A 27 29.15 -20.46 -5.09
CA ARG A 27 29.23 -21.88 -4.72
C ARG A 27 27.82 -22.46 -4.57
N SER A 28 27.61 -23.67 -5.08
CA SER A 28 26.31 -24.36 -5.08
C SER A 28 25.76 -24.69 -3.69
N SER A 29 26.60 -24.63 -2.65
CA SER A 29 26.26 -24.97 -1.27
C SER A 29 25.82 -23.79 -0.40
N ARG A 30 25.65 -22.57 -0.96
CA ARG A 30 25.23 -21.39 -0.19
C ARG A 30 23.89 -21.63 0.50
N LEU A 31 23.93 -22.09 1.74
CA LEU A 31 22.79 -22.34 2.59
C LEU A 31 22.66 -21.16 3.54
N LYS A 32 21.45 -20.61 3.65
CA LYS A 32 21.11 -19.53 4.57
C LYS A 32 20.02 -20.02 5.53
N VAL A 33 20.23 -19.88 6.84
CA VAL A 33 19.29 -20.32 7.88
C VAL A 33 19.07 -19.20 8.88
N ARG A 34 17.80 -18.89 9.17
CA ARG A 34 17.36 -18.01 10.25
C ARG A 34 16.80 -18.85 11.39
N LEU A 35 17.11 -18.48 12.64
CA LEU A 35 16.62 -19.18 13.83
C LEU A 35 15.37 -18.47 14.34
N ASN A 36 14.22 -19.12 14.24
CA ASN A 36 12.93 -18.59 14.68
C ASN A 36 12.48 -19.31 15.96
N PRO A 37 12.36 -18.62 17.10
CA PRO A 37 11.76 -19.20 18.30
C PRO A 37 10.26 -19.46 18.11
N SER A 38 9.77 -20.65 18.48
CA SER A 38 8.38 -21.07 18.21
C SER A 38 7.31 -20.26 18.97
N ASN A 39 7.71 -19.44 19.95
CA ASN A 39 6.87 -18.50 20.68
C ASN A 39 6.71 -17.14 19.95
N ILE A 40 7.33 -16.98 18.78
CA ILE A 40 7.32 -15.75 17.97
C ILE A 40 6.61 -16.05 16.66
N ARG A 41 5.74 -15.15 16.22
CA ARG A 41 5.07 -15.28 14.91
C ARG A 41 6.13 -15.26 13.80
N ASP A 42 6.19 -16.31 13.01
CA ASP A 42 7.06 -16.36 11.83
C ASP A 42 6.57 -15.37 10.75
N LEU A 43 7.41 -14.37 10.47
CA LEU A 43 7.23 -13.45 9.35
C LEU A 43 8.11 -13.91 8.17
N GLU A 44 7.52 -14.00 6.98
CA GLU A 44 8.14 -14.52 5.73
C GLU A 44 9.48 -13.86 5.33
N ASP A 45 10.58 -14.61 5.34
CA ASP A 45 11.86 -14.14 4.78
C ASP A 45 12.28 -15.11 3.68
N PRO A 46 11.91 -14.87 2.41
CA PRO A 46 12.08 -15.84 1.33
C PRO A 46 13.56 -16.11 1.01
N ASP A 47 14.46 -15.26 1.52
CA ASP A 47 15.89 -15.33 1.32
C ASP A 47 16.57 -16.31 2.29
N PHE A 48 15.89 -16.76 3.34
CA PHE A 48 16.42 -17.64 4.38
C PHE A 48 15.52 -18.86 4.62
N ASN A 49 16.14 -20.03 4.82
CA ASN A 49 15.40 -21.16 5.38
C ASN A 49 15.10 -20.87 6.86
N VAL A 50 13.88 -21.18 7.31
CA VAL A 50 13.48 -20.97 8.71
C VAL A 50 13.74 -22.24 9.51
N TRP A 51 14.45 -22.11 10.63
CA TRP A 51 14.58 -23.14 11.65
C TRP A 51 13.76 -22.76 12.88
N THR A 52 12.54 -23.32 12.98
CA THR A 52 11.69 -23.13 14.15
C THR A 52 12.19 -23.96 15.33
N ILE A 53 12.48 -23.30 16.45
CA ILE A 53 13.09 -23.91 17.64
C ILE A 53 12.22 -23.67 18.87
N ASN A 54 11.97 -24.73 19.64
CA ASN A 54 11.25 -24.64 20.91
C ASN A 54 12.15 -24.07 22.02
N PRO A 55 11.84 -22.87 22.58
CA PRO A 55 12.63 -22.17 23.60
C PRO A 55 12.50 -22.78 25.02
N ASP A 56 12.25 -24.08 25.12
CA ASP A 56 12.23 -24.84 26.38
C ASP A 56 13.00 -26.17 26.29
N SER A 57 13.59 -26.44 25.13
CA SER A 57 14.38 -27.64 24.85
C SER A 57 15.85 -27.44 25.20
N THR A 58 16.58 -28.52 25.54
CA THR A 58 18.05 -28.46 25.69
C THR A 58 18.77 -28.56 24.35
N SER A 59 18.06 -29.03 23.31
CA SER A 59 18.58 -29.12 21.94
C SER A 59 17.44 -29.11 20.92
N ALA A 60 17.75 -28.62 19.73
CA ALA A 60 16.88 -28.67 18.56
C ALA A 60 17.71 -29.17 17.36
N SER A 61 17.07 -29.86 16.41
CA SER A 61 17.70 -30.29 15.16
C SER A 61 16.87 -29.86 13.95
N GLY A 62 17.53 -29.68 12.81
CA GLY A 62 16.91 -29.35 11.53
C GLY A 62 17.83 -29.74 10.37
N SER A 63 17.28 -29.91 9.17
CA SER A 63 18.04 -30.39 8.02
C SER A 63 17.66 -29.65 6.75
N TRP A 64 18.65 -29.13 6.02
CA TRP A 64 18.48 -28.45 4.73
C TRP A 64 19.59 -28.86 3.76
N ASN A 65 19.25 -29.08 2.49
CA ASN A 65 20.20 -29.49 1.46
C ASN A 65 21.08 -30.69 1.84
N ASN A 66 20.50 -31.68 2.55
CA ASN A 66 21.21 -32.86 3.09
C ASN A 66 22.30 -32.54 4.12
N VAL A 67 22.24 -31.37 4.76
CA VAL A 67 23.08 -31.00 5.88
C VAL A 67 22.22 -30.94 7.13
N ASP A 68 22.58 -31.73 8.13
CA ASP A 68 21.93 -31.79 9.44
C ASP A 68 22.59 -30.77 10.37
N PHE A 69 21.75 -30.03 11.09
CA PHE A 69 22.14 -29.07 12.10
C PHE A 69 21.54 -29.48 13.45
N THR A 70 22.33 -29.38 14.51
CA THR A 70 21.84 -29.52 15.88
C THR A 70 22.35 -28.35 16.70
N LEU A 71 21.44 -27.56 17.27
CA LEU A 71 21.74 -26.49 18.22
C LEU A 71 21.47 -27.02 19.62
N ALA A 72 22.46 -26.97 20.51
CA ALA A 72 22.33 -27.54 21.85
C ALA A 72 23.06 -26.70 22.91
N THR A 73 22.49 -26.70 24.12
CA THR A 73 23.19 -26.28 25.33
C THR A 73 24.11 -27.42 25.80
N ASP A 74 24.80 -27.25 26.93
CA ASP A 74 25.55 -28.31 27.59
C ASP A 74 24.66 -29.34 28.34
N GLY A 75 23.34 -29.20 28.25
CA GLY A 75 22.36 -30.05 28.94
C GLY A 75 21.98 -29.57 30.35
N SER A 76 22.66 -28.56 30.89
CA SER A 76 22.33 -27.97 32.20
C SER A 76 21.38 -26.76 32.10
N SER A 77 21.07 -26.33 30.88
CA SER A 77 20.20 -25.19 30.59
C SER A 77 19.33 -25.45 29.36
N LYS A 78 18.31 -24.62 29.18
CA LYS A 78 17.42 -24.63 28.03
C LYS A 78 17.85 -23.61 26.98
N LEU A 79 17.47 -23.86 25.75
CA LEU A 79 17.39 -22.85 24.71
C LEU A 79 16.29 -21.87 25.11
N TYR A 80 16.48 -20.59 24.87
CA TYR A 80 15.50 -19.51 25.06
C TYR A 80 15.47 -18.65 23.80
N GLY A 81 14.38 -17.95 23.52
CA GLY A 81 14.27 -17.08 22.35
C GLY A 81 13.23 -15.97 22.50
N ASN A 82 13.56 -14.82 21.94
CA ASN A 82 12.71 -13.62 21.95
C ASN A 82 13.09 -12.70 20.75
N TRP A 83 12.42 -11.55 20.61
CA TRP A 83 12.63 -10.62 19.49
C TRP A 83 12.67 -9.14 19.90
N TYR A 84 13.36 -8.35 19.08
CA TYR A 84 13.27 -6.90 19.09
C TYR A 84 12.12 -6.46 18.17
N LYS A 85 10.94 -6.23 18.76
CA LYS A 85 9.69 -5.91 18.05
C LYS A 85 9.87 -4.88 16.93
N VAL A 86 10.52 -3.76 17.23
CA VAL A 86 10.68 -2.66 16.28
C VAL A 86 11.49 -3.10 15.05
N ALA A 87 12.56 -3.89 15.19
CA ALA A 87 13.31 -4.36 14.03
C ALA A 87 12.56 -5.47 13.28
N TYR A 88 11.97 -6.41 14.03
CA TYR A 88 11.34 -7.61 13.48
C TYR A 88 10.07 -7.31 12.67
N SER A 89 9.24 -6.36 13.13
CA SER A 89 7.94 -6.06 12.54
C SER A 89 7.95 -4.86 11.58
N ARG A 90 9.12 -4.37 11.16
CA ARG A 90 9.21 -3.28 10.17
C ARG A 90 8.73 -3.77 8.82
N VAL A 91 7.95 -2.93 8.13
CA VAL A 91 7.55 -3.12 6.74
C VAL A 91 8.58 -2.43 5.84
N VAL A 92 9.78 -3.00 5.79
CA VAL A 92 10.88 -2.55 4.93
C VAL A 92 11.43 -3.73 4.14
N SER A 93 12.14 -3.44 3.04
CA SER A 93 12.97 -4.37 2.30
C SER A 93 13.74 -5.32 3.21
N PHE A 94 13.68 -6.64 2.96
CA PHE A 94 14.35 -7.66 3.78
C PHE A 94 15.87 -7.68 3.51
N LEU A 95 16.59 -6.67 4.01
CA LEU A 95 18.05 -6.61 3.93
C LEU A 95 18.72 -7.40 5.05
N GLY A 96 17.94 -7.96 5.98
CA GLY A 96 18.38 -8.86 7.05
C GLY A 96 17.83 -8.50 8.43
N GLU A 97 16.96 -7.50 8.51
CA GLU A 97 16.26 -7.02 9.71
C GLU A 97 15.56 -8.18 10.45
N ARG A 98 14.90 -9.08 9.70
CA ARG A 98 14.21 -10.25 10.24
C ARG A 98 15.17 -11.28 10.82
N VAL A 99 16.34 -11.47 10.20
CA VAL A 99 17.36 -12.41 10.68
C VAL A 99 17.88 -11.98 12.02
N ILE A 100 18.24 -10.71 12.20
CA ILE A 100 18.90 -10.17 13.40
C ILE A 100 17.92 -9.63 14.45
N GLY A 101 16.64 -9.46 14.10
CA GLY A 101 15.58 -8.99 14.99
C GLY A 101 15.06 -10.05 15.95
N GLU A 102 15.38 -11.33 15.73
CA GLU A 102 15.03 -12.46 16.60
C GLU A 102 16.22 -13.40 16.77
N GLY A 103 16.12 -14.41 17.63
CA GLY A 103 17.11 -15.48 17.68
C GLY A 103 16.98 -16.39 18.89
N ILE A 104 17.99 -17.25 19.06
CA ILE A 104 18.09 -18.22 20.15
C ILE A 104 19.29 -17.91 21.03
N THR A 105 19.13 -18.15 22.32
CA THR A 105 20.18 -18.07 23.35
C THR A 105 20.09 -19.24 24.33
N THR A 106 21.11 -19.38 25.18
CA THR A 106 21.00 -20.10 26.46
C THR A 106 20.17 -19.29 27.47
N ASP A 107 19.51 -19.98 28.41
CA ASP A 107 18.66 -19.42 29.47
C ASP A 107 19.36 -18.39 30.40
N ASP A 108 18.56 -17.68 31.21
CA ASP A 108 18.86 -16.67 32.25
C ASP A 108 20.34 -16.46 32.66
N GLN A 109 21.12 -15.76 31.81
CA GLN A 109 22.48 -15.25 32.11
C GLN A 109 23.44 -16.21 32.84
N LEU A 110 23.30 -17.53 32.65
CA LEU A 110 24.09 -18.54 33.36
C LEU A 110 25.54 -18.67 32.83
N GLY A 111 25.91 -17.93 31.79
CA GLY A 111 27.25 -17.98 31.19
C GLY A 111 27.58 -19.31 30.51
N LEU A 112 26.56 -20.03 30.05
CA LEU A 112 26.70 -21.37 29.50
C LEU A 112 26.99 -21.34 27.99
N PRO A 113 27.70 -22.35 27.45
CA PRO A 113 28.00 -22.42 26.04
C PRO A 113 26.80 -22.86 25.20
N LEU A 114 26.78 -22.40 23.95
CA LEU A 114 25.84 -22.83 22.92
C LEU A 114 26.63 -23.51 21.78
N THR A 115 26.22 -24.71 21.38
CA THR A 115 26.92 -25.49 20.36
C THR A 115 26.05 -25.73 19.13
N LEU A 116 26.55 -25.32 17.96
CA LEU A 116 26.01 -25.68 16.65
C LEU A 116 26.82 -26.84 16.07
N SER A 117 26.19 -28.00 15.94
CA SER A 117 26.74 -29.18 15.29
C SER A 117 26.25 -29.26 13.85
N ILE A 118 27.17 -29.53 12.91
CA ILE A 118 26.90 -29.55 11.47
C ILE A 118 27.39 -30.89 10.90
N LYS A 119 26.54 -31.63 10.20
CA LYS A 119 26.86 -32.92 9.58
C LYS A 119 26.31 -32.97 8.16
N GLY A 120 27.00 -33.63 7.23
CA GLY A 120 26.56 -33.77 5.83
C GLY A 120 27.22 -32.81 4.84
N LEU A 121 28.10 -31.91 5.30
CA LEU A 121 28.93 -31.10 4.41
C LEU A 121 29.86 -31.99 3.57
N SER A 122 30.03 -31.65 2.29
CA SER A 122 30.96 -32.37 1.42
C SER A 122 32.40 -32.33 1.94
N PRO A 123 33.26 -33.30 1.59
CA PRO A 123 34.68 -33.21 1.90
C PRO A 123 35.30 -31.93 1.31
N GLY A 124 36.00 -31.15 2.13
CA GLY A 124 36.69 -29.94 1.68
C GLY A 124 36.58 -28.74 2.63
N ASN A 125 36.91 -27.57 2.10
CA ASN A 125 36.90 -26.31 2.84
C ASN A 125 35.56 -25.58 2.67
N HIS A 126 34.91 -25.35 3.80
CA HIS A 126 33.67 -24.60 3.93
C HIS A 126 33.87 -23.36 4.79
N THR A 127 32.91 -22.44 4.75
CA THR A 127 32.86 -21.27 5.65
C THR A 127 31.54 -21.26 6.41
N LEU A 128 31.57 -20.74 7.65
CA LEU A 128 30.38 -20.47 8.46
C LEU A 128 30.38 -18.99 8.84
N LEU A 129 29.38 -18.25 8.36
CA LEU A 129 29.06 -16.90 8.79
C LEU A 129 27.88 -16.99 9.76
N ALA A 130 28.00 -16.46 10.98
CA ALA A 130 26.89 -16.46 11.94
C ALA A 130 26.73 -15.09 12.62
N TRP A 131 25.49 -14.64 12.83
CA TRP A 131 25.18 -13.35 13.45
C TRP A 131 24.92 -13.46 14.95
N HIS A 132 25.36 -12.44 15.69
CA HIS A 132 25.31 -12.34 17.15
C HIS A 132 24.79 -10.96 17.58
N ASN A 133 23.46 -10.85 17.67
CA ASN A 133 22.74 -9.63 17.98
C ASN A 133 21.74 -9.87 19.12
N CYS A 134 21.89 -9.11 20.19
CA CYS A 134 20.99 -9.10 21.32
C CYS A 134 19.74 -8.27 21.01
N TRP A 135 18.56 -8.84 21.25
CA TRP A 135 17.27 -8.17 21.07
C TRP A 135 16.85 -7.30 22.27
N ASP A 136 17.44 -7.55 23.44
CA ASP A 136 17.16 -6.81 24.66
C ASP A 136 17.81 -5.42 24.64
N LYS A 137 17.20 -4.44 25.32
CA LYS A 137 17.76 -3.07 25.43
C LYS A 137 18.84 -3.04 26.51
N LEU A 138 19.98 -3.68 26.26
CA LEU A 138 21.10 -3.77 27.19
C LEU A 138 22.15 -2.69 26.90
N GLU A 139 22.97 -2.36 27.89
CA GLU A 139 24.13 -1.48 27.69
C GLU A 139 25.26 -2.20 26.94
N SER A 140 25.48 -3.48 27.28
CA SER A 140 26.46 -4.35 26.63
C SER A 140 26.14 -5.83 26.90
N VAL A 141 26.78 -6.71 26.11
CA VAL A 141 26.71 -8.17 26.25
C VAL A 141 28.14 -8.72 26.21
N ALA A 142 28.40 -9.79 26.97
CA ALA A 142 29.70 -10.44 27.02
C ALA A 142 30.16 -10.87 25.61
N PRO A 143 31.42 -10.60 25.23
CA PRO A 143 32.02 -11.17 24.03
C PRO A 143 32.00 -12.71 24.02
N LEU A 144 32.17 -13.30 22.83
CA LEU A 144 32.21 -14.75 22.62
C LEU A 144 33.63 -15.25 22.37
N ASN A 145 33.98 -16.35 23.01
CA ASN A 145 35.09 -17.21 22.64
C ASN A 145 34.52 -18.39 21.84
N ILE A 146 35.12 -18.70 20.69
CA ILE A 146 34.60 -19.70 19.75
C ILE A 146 35.64 -20.81 19.58
N THR A 147 35.17 -22.05 19.67
CA THR A 147 35.95 -23.23 19.32
C THR A 147 35.31 -24.00 18.17
N VAL A 148 36.16 -24.64 17.35
CA VAL A 148 35.74 -25.61 16.32
C VAL A 148 36.38 -26.95 16.68
N ASP A 149 35.55 -27.96 16.93
CA ASP A 149 35.97 -29.28 17.42
C ASP A 149 36.87 -29.18 18.66
N GLY A 150 36.51 -28.29 19.58
CA GLY A 150 37.23 -28.02 20.83
C GLY A 150 38.52 -27.19 20.68
N LYS A 151 38.93 -26.83 19.46
CA LYS A 151 40.11 -25.99 19.21
C LYS A 151 39.71 -24.51 19.20
N PRO A 152 40.36 -23.62 19.97
CA PRO A 152 40.08 -22.18 19.93
C PRO A 152 40.35 -21.60 18.55
N VAL A 153 39.39 -20.85 18.01
CA VAL A 153 39.50 -20.18 16.69
C VAL A 153 39.29 -18.67 16.75
N VAL A 154 38.44 -18.18 17.65
CA VAL A 154 38.17 -16.75 17.86
C VAL A 154 38.10 -16.48 19.35
N GLN A 155 38.68 -15.36 19.79
CA GLN A 155 38.60 -14.90 21.18
C GLN A 155 38.02 -13.49 21.23
N ASN A 156 37.23 -13.22 22.27
CA ASN A 156 36.63 -11.91 22.55
C ASN A 156 35.87 -11.29 21.36
N LEU A 157 35.08 -12.08 20.63
CA LEU A 157 34.21 -11.57 19.56
C LEU A 157 33.05 -10.78 20.15
N PRO A 158 32.87 -9.48 19.84
CA PRO A 158 31.74 -8.72 20.37
C PRO A 158 30.39 -9.28 19.89
N GLN A 159 29.35 -9.07 20.70
CA GLN A 159 27.95 -9.23 20.29
C GLN A 159 27.34 -7.83 20.17
N SER A 160 26.55 -7.57 19.14
CA SER A 160 25.85 -6.28 19.00
C SER A 160 24.59 -6.26 19.86
N VAL A 161 24.13 -5.07 20.23
CA VAL A 161 22.85 -4.87 20.94
C VAL A 161 21.94 -4.06 20.05
N ARG A 162 20.78 -4.63 19.70
CA ARG A 162 19.76 -4.01 18.85
C ARG A 162 20.32 -3.33 17.61
N ALA A 163 21.34 -3.93 16.99
CA ALA A 163 21.59 -3.64 15.59
C ALA A 163 20.30 -3.97 14.83
N ASP A 164 19.99 -3.20 13.80
CA ASP A 164 18.73 -3.32 13.05
C ASP A 164 18.94 -3.82 11.62
N ASN A 165 20.16 -4.20 11.25
CA ASN A 165 20.49 -4.80 9.97
C ASN A 165 21.69 -5.77 10.08
N ILE A 166 21.82 -6.73 9.15
CA ILE A 166 22.92 -7.72 9.16
C ILE A 166 24.30 -7.12 8.90
N TRP A 167 24.36 -5.90 8.35
CA TRP A 167 25.61 -5.23 7.99
C TRP A 167 26.26 -4.64 9.23
N ASP A 168 25.50 -4.09 10.16
CA ASP A 168 25.99 -3.52 11.41
C ASP A 168 25.98 -4.50 12.58
N ALA A 169 25.21 -5.59 12.48
CA ALA A 169 25.22 -6.66 13.46
C ALA A 169 26.60 -7.31 13.59
N ALA A 170 26.97 -7.70 14.81
CA ALA A 170 28.18 -8.47 15.03
C ALA A 170 28.05 -9.87 14.41
N TYR A 171 29.16 -10.41 13.91
CA TYR A 171 29.17 -11.72 13.26
C TYR A 171 30.48 -12.47 13.47
N SER A 172 30.43 -13.80 13.49
CA SER A 172 31.59 -14.68 13.40
C SER A 172 31.77 -15.19 11.96
N TYR A 173 33.02 -15.38 11.54
CA TYR A 173 33.35 -15.97 10.24
C TYR A 173 34.42 -17.04 10.40
N LEU A 174 34.04 -18.30 10.26
CA LEU A 174 34.89 -19.46 10.53
C LEU A 174 35.19 -20.22 9.25
N ARG A 175 36.37 -20.84 9.18
CA ARG A 175 36.71 -21.83 8.14
C ARG A 175 36.57 -23.22 8.72
N LEU A 176 35.80 -24.07 8.04
CA LEU A 176 35.57 -25.45 8.42
C LEU A 176 36.30 -26.35 7.41
N ASN A 177 37.04 -27.32 7.90
CA ASN A 177 37.68 -28.34 7.06
C ASN A 177 37.02 -29.68 7.38
N VAL A 178 36.29 -30.21 6.41
CA VAL A 178 35.48 -31.42 6.55
C VAL A 178 36.18 -32.54 5.79
N ALA A 179 36.54 -33.62 6.47
CA ALA A 179 37.18 -34.79 5.89
C ALA A 179 36.16 -35.72 5.20
N SER A 180 34.94 -35.81 5.72
CA SER A 180 33.88 -36.66 5.14
C SER A 180 32.48 -36.14 5.44
N ALA A 181 31.49 -36.44 4.61
CA ALA A 181 30.10 -36.05 4.87
C ALA A 181 29.49 -36.68 6.14
N SER A 182 30.06 -37.79 6.63
CA SER A 182 29.66 -38.39 7.91
C SER A 182 30.21 -37.68 9.13
N GLU A 183 31.21 -36.80 8.95
CA GLU A 183 31.82 -36.04 10.04
C GLU A 183 30.83 -34.99 10.58
N THR A 184 30.79 -34.86 11.90
CA THR A 184 30.07 -33.79 12.57
C THR A 184 31.09 -32.75 13.05
N VAL A 185 31.02 -31.55 12.49
CA VAL A 185 31.78 -30.39 12.96
C VAL A 185 31.02 -29.73 14.10
N LYS A 186 31.68 -29.45 15.21
CA LYS A 186 31.08 -28.78 16.38
C LYS A 186 31.63 -27.37 16.53
N VAL A 187 30.76 -26.37 16.41
CA VAL A 187 31.08 -24.97 16.68
C VAL A 187 30.48 -24.58 18.03
N THR A 188 31.33 -24.35 19.02
CA THR A 188 30.89 -23.99 20.38
C THR A 188 31.21 -22.53 20.65
N TYR A 189 30.17 -21.77 20.98
CA TYR A 189 30.22 -20.38 21.39
C TYR A 189 30.15 -20.31 22.91
N THR A 190 31.15 -19.74 23.56
CA THR A 190 31.22 -19.59 25.02
C THR A 190 31.29 -18.10 25.36
N PRO A 191 30.37 -17.57 26.19
CA PRO A 191 30.42 -16.18 26.61
C PRO A 191 31.63 -15.95 27.52
N SER A 192 32.29 -14.81 27.38
CA SER A 192 33.29 -14.34 28.34
C SER A 192 32.61 -13.75 29.58
N THR A 193 33.37 -13.08 30.45
CA THR A 193 32.79 -12.27 31.52
C THR A 193 32.14 -11.00 30.96
N GLY A 194 31.03 -10.58 31.56
CA GLY A 194 30.28 -9.38 31.15
C GLY A 194 28.97 -9.22 31.93
N ASN A 195 28.22 -8.15 31.64
CA ASN A 195 26.95 -7.84 32.31
C ASN A 195 25.82 -8.81 31.94
N ASP A 196 25.80 -9.26 30.69
CA ASP A 196 24.90 -10.29 30.20
C ASP A 196 25.76 -11.35 29.51
N THR A 197 25.74 -12.57 30.06
CA THR A 197 26.60 -13.68 29.63
C THR A 197 25.83 -14.67 28.75
N ARG A 198 24.79 -14.22 28.05
CA ARG A 198 24.07 -15.04 27.09
C ARG A 198 24.79 -15.10 25.74
N VAL A 199 24.60 -16.20 25.02
CA VAL A 199 25.08 -16.36 23.64
C VAL A 199 23.92 -16.13 22.68
N TYR A 200 23.94 -15.02 21.95
CA TYR A 200 22.91 -14.72 20.96
C TYR A 200 23.31 -15.31 19.61
N LEU A 201 22.45 -16.14 19.05
CA LEU A 201 22.59 -16.68 17.70
C LEU A 201 21.28 -16.44 16.94
N ASN A 202 21.35 -15.61 15.90
CA ASN A 202 20.17 -15.15 15.17
C ASN A 202 19.96 -15.92 13.85
N GLY A 203 21.06 -16.27 13.19
CA GLY A 203 21.07 -17.04 11.96
C GLY A 203 22.49 -17.28 11.47
N PHE A 204 22.63 -18.04 10.39
CA PHE A 204 23.93 -18.35 9.80
C PHE A 204 23.86 -18.66 8.30
N GLN A 205 25.03 -18.63 7.65
CA GLN A 205 25.22 -19.06 6.27
C GLN A 205 26.43 -19.98 6.12
N ILE A 206 26.31 -20.98 5.24
CA ILE A 206 27.42 -21.84 4.82
C ILE A 206 27.94 -21.38 3.45
N ASP A 207 29.27 -21.38 3.25
CA ASP A 207 29.94 -21.03 1.99
C ASP A 207 29.65 -19.60 1.46
N ALA A 208 29.23 -18.71 2.35
CA ALA A 208 29.13 -17.28 2.10
C ALA A 208 30.48 -16.58 2.37
N PRO A 209 30.78 -15.44 1.71
CA PRO A 209 31.84 -14.52 2.15
C PRO A 209 31.49 -13.86 3.49
N ALA A 210 32.50 -13.44 4.25
CA ALA A 210 32.27 -12.64 5.46
C ALA A 210 31.53 -11.33 5.10
N THR A 211 30.57 -10.91 5.94
CA THR A 211 29.77 -9.69 5.73
C THR A 211 30.64 -8.46 5.43
N GLY A 212 31.77 -8.31 6.13
CA GLY A 212 32.70 -7.19 5.92
C GLY A 212 33.43 -7.16 4.57
N ASN A 213 33.37 -8.25 3.77
CA ASN A 213 33.91 -8.30 2.41
C ASN A 213 32.87 -7.94 1.34
N LEU A 214 31.60 -7.80 1.72
CA LEU A 214 30.49 -7.51 0.81
C LEU A 214 30.10 -6.03 0.90
N VAL A 215 29.45 -5.54 -0.16
CA VAL A 215 28.79 -4.23 -0.13
C VAL A 215 27.58 -4.27 0.80
N SER A 216 27.19 -3.13 1.36
CA SER A 216 26.01 -2.98 2.20
C SER A 216 25.11 -1.84 1.72
N PHE A 217 23.89 -1.76 2.26
CA PHE A 217 22.91 -0.70 1.96
C PHE A 217 22.73 -0.45 0.44
N PRO A 218 22.33 -1.48 -0.32
CA PRO A 218 22.09 -1.34 -1.76
C PRO A 218 20.90 -0.39 -2.01
N SER A 219 21.01 0.45 -3.04
CA SER A 219 19.90 1.21 -3.62
C SER A 219 19.90 0.95 -5.14
N PRO A 220 18.78 0.48 -5.75
CA PRO A 220 17.50 0.17 -5.12
C PRO A 220 17.61 -0.95 -4.08
N SER A 221 16.79 -0.84 -3.02
CA SER A 221 16.77 -1.82 -1.94
C SER A 221 16.29 -3.18 -2.43
N HIS A 222 16.74 -4.25 -1.78
CA HIS A 222 16.27 -5.60 -2.09
C HIS A 222 14.75 -5.71 -1.87
N THR A 223 14.03 -6.36 -2.78
CA THR A 223 12.56 -6.48 -2.77
C THR A 223 11.78 -5.17 -2.85
N ASP A 224 12.42 -4.05 -3.19
CA ASP A 224 11.69 -2.83 -3.51
C ASP A 224 10.96 -3.01 -4.85
N GLU A 225 9.62 -3.12 -4.80
CA GLU A 225 8.78 -3.28 -5.98
C GLU A 225 8.17 -1.96 -6.46
N HIS A 226 8.62 -0.83 -5.89
CA HIS A 226 8.05 0.50 -6.08
C HIS A 226 9.12 1.55 -6.45
N VAL A 227 10.16 1.14 -7.18
CA VAL A 227 11.25 2.05 -7.58
C VAL A 227 10.77 3.05 -8.63
N GLU A 228 10.62 4.32 -8.26
CA GLU A 228 10.17 5.38 -9.17
C GLU A 228 11.28 5.83 -10.14
N LEU A 229 11.00 5.81 -11.45
CA LEU A 229 11.91 6.34 -12.48
C LEU A 229 11.54 7.71 -13.02
N ASN A 230 10.36 8.25 -12.68
CA ASN A 230 9.87 9.54 -13.19
C ASN A 230 9.93 9.68 -14.72
N GLY A 231 9.58 8.60 -15.44
CA GLY A 231 9.60 8.55 -16.90
C GLY A 231 10.96 8.23 -17.53
N ALA A 232 12.02 8.04 -16.73
CA ALA A 232 13.29 7.54 -17.22
C ALA A 232 13.25 6.02 -17.48
N THR A 233 14.21 5.52 -18.27
CA THR A 233 14.45 4.08 -18.52
C THR A 233 15.75 3.60 -17.86
N SER A 234 16.26 4.38 -16.91
CA SER A 234 17.51 4.10 -16.21
C SER A 234 17.50 4.71 -14.82
N LEU A 235 18.24 4.12 -13.88
CA LEU A 235 18.49 4.68 -12.55
C LEU A 235 19.95 4.54 -12.16
N THR A 236 20.39 5.40 -11.24
CA THR A 236 21.72 5.26 -10.61
C THR A 236 21.59 4.37 -9.39
N ALA A 237 22.09 3.14 -9.49
CA ALA A 237 22.20 2.23 -8.36
C ALA A 237 23.43 2.61 -7.54
N SER A 238 23.35 2.44 -6.22
CA SER A 238 24.44 2.77 -5.29
C SER A 238 24.53 1.76 -4.14
N TRP A 239 25.69 1.75 -3.47
CA TRP A 239 25.94 0.91 -2.30
C TRP A 239 26.99 1.54 -1.39
N THR A 240 27.09 1.00 -0.18
CA THR A 240 28.19 1.30 0.75
C THR A 240 29.36 0.35 0.52
N ALA A 241 30.58 0.89 0.53
CA ALA A 241 31.80 0.13 0.33
C ALA A 241 32.02 -0.92 1.44
N PRO A 242 32.66 -2.06 1.13
CA PRO A 242 32.95 -3.11 2.11
C PRO A 242 33.98 -2.63 3.14
N ARG A 243 33.91 -3.15 4.38
CA ARG A 243 34.74 -2.70 5.52
C ARG A 243 36.15 -3.32 5.57
N LEU A 244 36.34 -4.53 5.04
CA LEU A 244 37.59 -5.30 5.19
C LEU A 244 38.55 -5.20 3.99
N PRO A 245 38.11 -5.27 2.73
CA PRO A 245 39.01 -5.25 1.58
C PRO A 245 39.68 -3.88 1.37
N LYS A 246 40.97 -3.88 1.01
CA LYS A 246 41.72 -2.64 0.74
C LYS A 246 41.63 -2.29 -0.74
N ALA A 247 41.36 -1.01 -1.05
CA ALA A 247 41.17 -0.53 -2.42
C ALA A 247 40.22 -1.42 -3.25
N PRO A 248 38.99 -1.66 -2.75
CA PRO A 248 38.03 -2.50 -3.44
C PRO A 248 37.70 -1.94 -4.82
N LYS A 249 37.50 -2.84 -5.76
CA LYS A 249 36.89 -2.56 -7.07
C LYS A 249 35.60 -3.38 -7.19
N TYR A 250 34.70 -2.95 -8.06
CA TYR A 250 33.37 -3.53 -8.16
C TYR A 250 33.10 -4.06 -9.56
N ASN A 251 32.58 -5.29 -9.62
CA ASN A 251 31.92 -5.81 -10.82
C ASN A 251 30.43 -5.79 -10.55
N VAL A 252 29.67 -5.08 -11.38
CA VAL A 252 28.22 -4.93 -11.24
C VAL A 252 27.52 -5.67 -12.37
N TYR A 253 26.44 -6.36 -12.02
CA TYR A 253 25.66 -7.15 -12.95
C TYR A 253 24.17 -6.84 -12.83
N LEU A 254 23.45 -7.00 -13.93
CA LEU A 254 22.00 -6.85 -14.05
C LEU A 254 21.44 -7.98 -14.91
N GLY A 255 20.22 -8.39 -14.62
CA GLY A 255 19.44 -9.31 -15.45
C GLY A 255 17.99 -9.37 -14.96
N THR A 256 17.17 -10.14 -15.67
CA THR A 256 15.77 -10.39 -15.30
C THR A 256 15.55 -11.79 -14.69
N SER A 257 16.65 -12.51 -14.44
CA SER A 257 16.68 -13.75 -13.65
C SER A 257 17.86 -13.74 -12.69
N PRO A 258 17.70 -14.25 -11.47
CA PRO A 258 18.75 -14.24 -10.46
C PRO A 258 19.98 -15.07 -10.84
N GLU A 259 19.83 -16.06 -11.74
CA GLU A 259 20.90 -16.93 -12.24
C GLU A 259 21.55 -16.41 -13.52
N LYS A 260 20.90 -15.49 -14.24
CA LYS A 260 21.31 -15.02 -15.58
C LYS A 260 21.62 -13.53 -15.56
N LEU A 261 22.63 -13.16 -14.77
CA LEU A 261 23.11 -11.78 -14.71
C LEU A 261 24.24 -11.54 -15.71
N THR A 262 24.27 -10.33 -16.28
CA THR A 262 25.29 -9.89 -17.23
C THR A 262 25.97 -8.61 -16.74
N SER A 263 27.24 -8.43 -17.08
CA SER A 263 28.04 -7.32 -16.58
C SER A 263 27.52 -5.98 -17.09
N VAL A 264 27.21 -5.08 -16.17
CA VAL A 264 26.98 -3.65 -16.43
C VAL A 264 28.30 -2.88 -16.39
N SER A 265 29.13 -3.18 -15.40
CA SER A 265 30.43 -2.55 -15.20
C SER A 265 31.41 -3.51 -14.56
N LEU A 266 32.69 -3.45 -14.92
CA LEU A 266 33.73 -4.32 -14.39
C LEU A 266 34.89 -3.51 -13.84
N LYS A 267 35.37 -3.90 -12.65
CA LYS A 267 36.51 -3.32 -11.92
C LYS A 267 36.43 -1.81 -11.73
N GLN A 268 35.24 -1.25 -11.59
CA GLN A 268 35.08 0.17 -11.27
C GLN A 268 35.47 0.48 -9.82
N THR A 269 35.78 1.74 -9.53
CA THR A 269 36.15 2.21 -8.19
C THR A 269 34.99 2.92 -7.48
N GLU A 270 34.03 3.44 -8.24
CA GLU A 270 32.87 4.14 -7.68
C GLU A 270 31.87 3.16 -7.07
N THR A 271 31.17 3.62 -6.04
CA THR A 271 30.11 2.86 -5.35
C THR A 271 28.72 3.11 -5.93
N ASN A 272 28.66 3.45 -7.22
CA ASN A 272 27.43 3.63 -7.96
C ASN A 272 27.61 3.23 -9.42
N VAL A 273 26.51 2.90 -10.09
CA VAL A 273 26.47 2.60 -11.53
C VAL A 273 25.09 2.93 -12.08
N VAL A 274 25.01 3.31 -13.36
CA VAL A 274 23.73 3.45 -14.05
C VAL A 274 23.24 2.08 -14.52
N LEU A 275 22.07 1.67 -14.07
CA LEU A 275 21.31 0.55 -14.62
C LEU A 275 20.38 1.10 -15.70
N SER A 276 20.49 0.59 -16.93
CA SER A 276 19.73 1.07 -18.10
C SER A 276 18.76 0.00 -18.60
N ASP A 277 17.96 0.36 -19.61
CA ASP A 277 16.97 -0.52 -20.25
C ASP A 277 15.92 -1.08 -19.26
N LEU A 278 15.58 -0.24 -18.29
CA LEU A 278 14.59 -0.55 -17.27
C LEU A 278 13.17 -0.29 -17.80
N ASN A 279 12.26 -1.18 -17.46
CA ASN A 279 10.83 -1.08 -17.74
C ASN A 279 10.00 -1.51 -16.51
N THR A 280 8.70 -1.28 -16.57
CA THR A 280 7.76 -1.53 -15.46
C THR A 280 7.20 -2.95 -15.41
N HIS A 281 7.44 -3.77 -16.43
CA HIS A 281 6.94 -5.14 -16.49
C HIS A 281 7.89 -6.12 -15.81
N ASP A 282 9.18 -5.94 -16.06
CA ASP A 282 10.20 -6.88 -15.62
C ASP A 282 10.46 -6.82 -14.12
N THR A 283 10.97 -7.95 -13.61
CA THR A 283 11.63 -8.00 -12.32
C THR A 283 13.13 -7.99 -12.57
N TYR A 284 13.83 -7.05 -11.94
CA TYR A 284 15.26 -6.91 -12.10
C TYR A 284 16.01 -7.53 -10.94
N TYR A 285 17.09 -8.20 -11.27
CA TYR A 285 18.05 -8.76 -10.34
C TYR A 285 19.40 -8.11 -10.61
N TRP A 286 20.06 -7.64 -9.55
CA TRP A 286 21.37 -7.03 -9.67
C TRP A 286 22.30 -7.48 -8.57
N ARG A 287 23.60 -7.41 -8.83
CA ARG A 287 24.62 -7.92 -7.92
C ARG A 287 25.89 -7.09 -8.03
N VAL A 288 26.55 -6.89 -6.89
CA VAL A 288 27.86 -6.26 -6.84
C VAL A 288 28.87 -7.24 -6.25
N ASP A 289 29.82 -7.68 -7.05
CA ASP A 289 30.97 -8.47 -6.59
C ASP A 289 32.13 -7.55 -6.24
N VAL A 290 32.84 -7.86 -5.15
CA VAL A 290 33.99 -7.08 -4.69
C VAL A 290 35.28 -7.76 -5.15
N VAL A 291 36.15 -7.01 -5.82
CA VAL A 291 37.49 -7.42 -6.24
C VAL A 291 38.52 -6.67 -5.38
N SER A 292 39.42 -7.40 -4.74
CA SER A 292 40.51 -6.82 -3.94
C SER A 292 41.78 -7.65 -4.08
N GLY A 293 42.79 -7.08 -4.75
CA GLY A 293 43.98 -7.82 -5.16
C GLY A 293 43.59 -8.99 -6.08
N CYS A 294 43.94 -10.22 -5.70
CA CYS A 294 43.58 -11.43 -6.42
C CYS A 294 42.27 -12.08 -5.93
N ASN A 295 41.61 -11.51 -4.92
CA ASN A 295 40.39 -12.07 -4.36
C ASN A 295 39.15 -11.52 -5.06
N LEU A 296 38.17 -12.40 -5.31
CA LEU A 296 36.83 -12.07 -5.75
C LEU A 296 35.83 -12.53 -4.68
N TYR A 297 35.06 -11.60 -4.14
CA TYR A 297 33.97 -11.86 -3.20
C TYR A 297 32.65 -11.70 -3.94
N ILE A 298 32.00 -12.83 -4.25
CA ILE A 298 30.72 -12.84 -4.97
C ILE A 298 29.61 -12.32 -4.04
N GLY A 299 28.91 -11.27 -4.46
CA GLY A 299 27.91 -10.57 -3.67
C GLY A 299 26.60 -11.32 -3.45
N ASN A 300 25.68 -10.64 -2.77
CA ASN A 300 24.27 -11.02 -2.69
C ASN A 300 23.53 -10.52 -3.94
N VAL A 301 22.57 -11.31 -4.42
CA VAL A 301 21.68 -10.88 -5.51
C VAL A 301 20.54 -10.08 -4.91
N PHE A 302 20.37 -8.85 -5.37
CA PHE A 302 19.29 -7.95 -4.97
C PHE A 302 18.19 -7.97 -6.03
N LYS A 303 16.92 -7.89 -5.63
CA LYS A 303 15.74 -7.86 -6.51
C LYS A 303 15.10 -6.48 -6.41
N PHE A 304 14.63 -5.90 -7.51
CA PHE A 304 13.75 -4.74 -7.49
C PHE A 304 12.79 -4.73 -8.69
N ARG A 305 11.76 -3.89 -8.65
CA ARG A 305 10.90 -3.57 -9.79
C ARG A 305 10.67 -2.07 -9.88
N VAL A 306 10.46 -1.60 -11.11
CA VAL A 306 10.11 -0.21 -11.37
C VAL A 306 8.62 -0.01 -11.09
N ALA A 307 8.28 1.07 -10.40
CA ALA A 307 6.91 1.43 -10.09
C ALA A 307 6.10 1.74 -11.37
N GLN A 308 4.88 1.20 -11.42
CA GLN A 308 3.88 1.51 -12.45
C GLN A 308 2.60 1.89 -11.74
N LEU A 309 1.97 2.98 -12.19
CA LEU A 309 0.75 3.50 -11.57
C LEU A 309 -0.29 2.37 -11.54
N ALA A 310 -0.99 2.24 -10.42
CA ALA A 310 -2.01 1.22 -10.21
C ALA A 310 -3.01 1.16 -11.37
N PHE A 311 -3.42 2.34 -11.84
CA PHE A 311 -4.23 2.58 -13.04
C PHE A 311 -4.08 4.07 -13.43
N PRO A 312 -4.44 4.47 -14.67
CA PRO A 312 -4.47 5.88 -15.05
C PRO A 312 -5.35 6.69 -14.10
N GLY A 313 -4.80 7.77 -13.51
CA GLY A 313 -5.50 8.60 -12.53
C GLY A 313 -5.40 8.13 -11.07
N ALA A 314 -4.60 7.10 -10.78
CA ALA A 314 -4.18 6.78 -9.41
C ALA A 314 -3.23 7.88 -8.89
N GLU A 315 -3.54 8.42 -7.71
CA GLU A 315 -2.81 9.53 -7.08
C GLU A 315 -2.56 9.23 -5.59
N GLY A 316 -1.80 10.09 -4.91
CA GLY A 316 -1.47 9.91 -3.50
C GLY A 316 -0.41 8.85 -3.24
N TRP A 317 -0.27 8.44 -1.98
CA TRP A 317 0.81 7.54 -1.54
C TRP A 317 0.51 6.05 -1.78
N GLY A 318 -0.74 5.68 -2.05
CA GLY A 318 -1.12 4.36 -2.53
C GLY A 318 -1.07 4.17 -4.05
N ARG A 319 -0.69 5.21 -4.83
CA ARG A 319 -0.75 5.20 -6.32
C ARG A 319 0.07 4.11 -7.00
N TRP A 320 1.06 3.55 -6.30
CA TRP A 320 1.94 2.50 -6.80
C TRP A 320 1.51 1.09 -6.43
N ALA A 321 0.33 0.92 -5.82
CA ALA A 321 -0.25 -0.40 -5.57
C ALA A 321 -0.15 -1.26 -6.84
N ARG A 322 0.56 -2.38 -6.75
CA ARG A 322 0.77 -3.25 -7.93
C ARG A 322 -0.51 -3.97 -8.36
N GLY A 323 -1.39 -4.27 -7.41
CA GLY A 323 -2.56 -5.11 -7.64
C GLY A 323 -2.18 -6.50 -8.16
N GLY A 324 -3.09 -7.11 -8.89
CA GLY A 324 -2.94 -8.44 -9.49
C GLY A 324 -2.05 -8.52 -10.73
N ARG A 325 -1.29 -7.47 -11.09
CA ARG A 325 -0.55 -7.37 -12.35
C ARG A 325 0.38 -8.57 -12.60
N GLY A 326 0.17 -9.25 -13.73
CA GLY A 326 0.92 -10.46 -14.11
C GLY A 326 0.57 -11.70 -13.29
N GLY A 327 -0.53 -11.63 -12.54
CA GLY A 327 -1.07 -12.72 -11.73
C GLY A 327 -2.14 -13.53 -12.47
N LYS A 328 -2.87 -14.34 -11.70
CA LYS A 328 -3.99 -15.15 -12.21
C LYS A 328 -5.25 -14.31 -12.33
N VAL A 329 -6.13 -14.67 -13.24
CA VAL A 329 -7.50 -14.17 -13.26
C VAL A 329 -8.39 -15.13 -12.48
N VAL A 330 -9.28 -14.57 -11.66
CA VAL A 330 -10.20 -15.32 -10.81
C VAL A 330 -11.60 -14.75 -11.01
N HIS A 331 -12.49 -15.59 -11.53
CA HIS A 331 -13.88 -15.21 -11.81
C HIS A 331 -14.77 -15.42 -10.59
N VAL A 332 -15.57 -14.41 -10.27
CA VAL A 332 -16.73 -14.54 -9.38
C VAL A 332 -17.96 -14.82 -10.25
N THR A 333 -18.49 -16.04 -10.11
CA THR A 333 -19.60 -16.57 -10.92
C THR A 333 -20.85 -16.85 -10.09
N THR A 334 -20.78 -16.70 -8.76
CA THR A 334 -21.92 -16.86 -7.86
C THR A 334 -21.98 -15.75 -6.81
N LEU A 335 -23.20 -15.42 -6.38
CA LEU A 335 -23.46 -14.46 -5.30
C LEU A 335 -23.44 -15.11 -3.91
N GLU A 336 -23.29 -16.43 -3.85
CA GLU A 336 -23.21 -17.18 -2.60
C GLU A 336 -21.92 -16.87 -1.83
N ASP A 337 -22.02 -16.69 -0.51
CA ASP A 337 -20.87 -16.48 0.37
C ASP A 337 -20.36 -17.81 0.94
N ASN A 338 -19.44 -18.46 0.22
CA ASN A 338 -18.85 -19.73 0.63
C ASN A 338 -17.35 -19.81 0.28
N GLU A 339 -16.68 -20.89 0.64
CA GLU A 339 -15.24 -21.07 0.38
C GLU A 339 -14.96 -21.88 -0.90
N GLU A 340 -15.92 -22.02 -1.81
CA GLU A 340 -15.80 -22.79 -3.06
C GLU A 340 -15.47 -21.90 -4.27
N PRO A 341 -14.78 -22.44 -5.30
CA PRO A 341 -14.50 -21.71 -6.53
C PRO A 341 -15.73 -21.03 -7.13
N GLY A 342 -15.56 -19.77 -7.56
CA GLY A 342 -16.63 -18.94 -8.12
C GLY A 342 -17.24 -17.94 -7.12
N SER A 343 -17.00 -18.08 -5.81
CA SER A 343 -17.45 -17.08 -4.83
C SER A 343 -16.42 -15.95 -4.63
N LEU A 344 -16.89 -14.77 -4.22
CA LEU A 344 -16.01 -13.67 -3.84
C LEU A 344 -15.10 -14.03 -2.65
N ARG A 345 -15.61 -14.78 -1.67
CA ARG A 345 -14.84 -15.22 -0.50
C ARG A 345 -13.71 -16.17 -0.89
N TYR A 346 -13.95 -17.11 -1.81
CA TYR A 346 -12.89 -17.97 -2.33
C TYR A 346 -11.80 -17.16 -3.03
N ALA A 347 -12.20 -16.26 -3.94
CA ALA A 347 -11.28 -15.44 -4.72
C ALA A 347 -10.35 -14.61 -3.83
N LEU A 348 -10.86 -14.09 -2.71
CA LEU A 348 -10.11 -13.23 -1.82
C LEU A 348 -9.35 -13.97 -0.71
N THR A 349 -9.83 -15.12 -0.23
CA THR A 349 -9.27 -15.78 0.97
C THR A 349 -8.63 -17.15 0.73
N LYS A 350 -8.85 -17.78 -0.43
CA LYS A 350 -8.33 -19.13 -0.73
C LYS A 350 -7.35 -19.16 -1.89
N VAL A 351 -7.50 -18.27 -2.87
CA VAL A 351 -6.51 -18.14 -3.95
C VAL A 351 -5.26 -17.43 -3.41
N ALA A 352 -4.10 -18.05 -3.59
CA ALA A 352 -2.82 -17.50 -3.17
C ALA A 352 -2.06 -16.83 -4.33
N GLY A 353 -1.27 -15.81 -3.99
CA GLY A 353 -0.41 -15.07 -4.92
C GLY A 353 -1.14 -14.01 -5.75
N PRO A 354 -0.40 -13.31 -6.64
CA PRO A 354 -0.96 -12.20 -7.40
C PRO A 354 -2.19 -12.60 -8.21
N ARG A 355 -3.27 -11.82 -8.11
CA ARG A 355 -4.54 -12.15 -8.77
C ARG A 355 -5.43 -10.94 -9.08
N ILE A 356 -6.13 -11.02 -10.20
CA ILE A 356 -7.15 -10.08 -10.64
C ILE A 356 -8.50 -10.77 -10.50
N VAL A 357 -9.39 -10.20 -9.69
CA VAL A 357 -10.73 -10.70 -9.43
C VAL A 357 -11.73 -9.92 -10.29
N VAL A 358 -12.41 -10.62 -11.18
CA VAL A 358 -13.43 -10.11 -12.09
C VAL A 358 -14.79 -10.76 -11.79
N PHE A 359 -15.88 -10.12 -12.22
CA PHE A 359 -17.24 -10.55 -11.91
C PHE A 359 -18.02 -10.90 -13.18
N ASP A 360 -18.46 -12.16 -13.26
CA ASP A 360 -19.35 -12.65 -14.30
C ASP A 360 -20.83 -12.56 -13.86
N VAL A 361 -21.06 -12.24 -12.58
CA VAL A 361 -22.38 -12.07 -11.98
C VAL A 361 -22.49 -10.70 -11.29
N GLY A 362 -23.66 -10.08 -11.38
CA GLY A 362 -24.05 -8.86 -10.66
C GLY A 362 -25.20 -9.16 -9.70
N GLY A 363 -25.36 -8.35 -8.67
CA GLY A 363 -26.39 -8.51 -7.64
C GLY A 363 -25.87 -8.32 -6.22
N VAL A 364 -26.60 -8.87 -5.25
CA VAL A 364 -26.29 -8.76 -3.82
C VAL A 364 -25.51 -9.98 -3.33
N ILE A 365 -24.33 -9.76 -2.76
CA ILE A 365 -23.60 -10.77 -1.99
C ILE A 365 -23.88 -10.52 -0.51
N THR A 366 -24.54 -11.47 0.16
CA THR A 366 -24.81 -11.39 1.60
C THR A 366 -23.76 -12.21 2.34
N THR A 367 -22.78 -11.53 2.93
CA THR A 367 -21.71 -12.22 3.67
C THR A 367 -22.21 -12.71 5.02
N THR A 368 -21.74 -13.89 5.39
CA THR A 368 -22.09 -14.63 6.61
C THR A 368 -21.06 -14.43 7.73
N SER A 369 -19.90 -13.89 7.41
CA SER A 369 -18.82 -13.54 8.33
C SER A 369 -17.91 -12.48 7.70
N ARG A 370 -17.12 -11.77 8.52
CA ARG A 370 -16.16 -10.75 8.05
C ARG A 370 -15.24 -11.33 6.96
N LEU A 371 -15.10 -10.62 5.86
CA LEU A 371 -14.20 -10.95 4.76
C LEU A 371 -12.96 -10.05 4.84
N SER A 372 -11.97 -10.50 5.63
CA SER A 372 -10.71 -9.80 5.83
C SER A 372 -9.61 -10.34 4.92
N VAL A 373 -9.13 -9.50 4.01
CA VAL A 373 -8.03 -9.81 3.09
C VAL A 373 -6.70 -9.43 3.74
N ASN A 374 -5.77 -10.38 3.83
CA ASN A 374 -4.47 -10.22 4.50
C ASN A 374 -3.29 -10.70 3.63
N ASP A 375 -3.48 -10.66 2.32
CA ASP A 375 -2.54 -11.14 1.30
C ASP A 375 -2.08 -9.96 0.41
N THR A 376 -1.14 -10.21 -0.50
CA THR A 376 -0.54 -9.18 -1.35
C THR A 376 -0.97 -9.27 -2.82
N SER A 377 -0.85 -8.16 -3.55
CA SER A 377 -0.93 -8.11 -5.02
C SER A 377 -2.30 -8.55 -5.56
N ILE A 378 -3.37 -7.87 -5.15
CA ILE A 378 -4.75 -8.20 -5.53
C ILE A 378 -5.42 -7.01 -6.22
N THR A 379 -6.05 -7.24 -7.37
CA THR A 379 -7.01 -6.29 -7.95
C THR A 379 -8.41 -6.84 -7.80
N LEU A 380 -9.33 -6.10 -7.16
CA LEU A 380 -10.76 -6.39 -7.12
C LEU A 380 -11.51 -5.38 -8.00
N ALA A 381 -12.00 -5.85 -9.14
CA ALA A 381 -12.54 -5.00 -10.20
C ALA A 381 -14.08 -5.04 -10.23
N GLY A 382 -14.74 -4.35 -9.29
CA GLY A 382 -16.21 -4.34 -9.18
C GLY A 382 -16.94 -3.80 -10.42
N HIS A 383 -16.27 -2.97 -11.23
CA HIS A 383 -16.79 -2.41 -12.48
C HIS A 383 -16.91 -3.44 -13.62
N THR A 384 -16.40 -4.67 -13.46
CA THR A 384 -16.59 -5.75 -14.45
C THR A 384 -17.97 -6.42 -14.34
N ALA A 385 -18.61 -6.32 -13.17
CA ALA A 385 -19.90 -6.95 -12.91
C ALA A 385 -21.00 -6.46 -13.87
N PRO A 386 -21.87 -7.36 -14.37
CA PRO A 386 -23.01 -6.98 -15.22
C PRO A 386 -24.15 -6.31 -14.42
N GLY A 387 -25.17 -5.83 -15.13
CA GLY A 387 -26.38 -5.28 -14.53
C GLY A 387 -26.13 -4.01 -13.72
N LYS A 388 -26.63 -3.94 -12.49
CA LYS A 388 -26.36 -2.83 -11.56
C LYS A 388 -25.02 -2.96 -10.80
N GLY A 389 -24.22 -3.98 -11.13
CA GLY A 389 -22.96 -4.28 -10.46
C GLY A 389 -23.14 -5.09 -9.17
N ILE A 390 -22.15 -5.03 -8.29
CA ILE A 390 -22.11 -5.79 -7.03
C ILE A 390 -22.33 -4.87 -5.83
N VAL A 391 -23.17 -5.33 -4.91
CA VAL A 391 -23.27 -4.79 -3.54
C VAL A 391 -23.07 -5.88 -2.51
N VAL A 392 -22.28 -5.58 -1.49
CA VAL A 392 -22.03 -6.46 -0.35
C VAL A 392 -22.82 -5.96 0.86
N GLN A 393 -23.61 -6.85 1.46
CA GLN A 393 -24.32 -6.59 2.73
C GLN A 393 -24.02 -7.69 3.76
N GLY A 394 -24.47 -7.55 5.01
CA GLY A 394 -24.17 -8.51 6.06
C GLY A 394 -22.93 -8.11 6.85
N PHE A 395 -21.86 -8.86 6.69
CA PHE A 395 -20.56 -8.56 7.30
C PHE A 395 -19.64 -7.76 6.36
N PRO A 396 -18.71 -6.96 6.91
CA PRO A 396 -17.84 -6.11 6.11
C PRO A 396 -16.81 -6.90 5.28
N ILE A 397 -16.36 -6.25 4.20
CA ILE A 397 -15.21 -6.65 3.36
C ILE A 397 -14.13 -5.57 3.46
N GLY A 398 -12.88 -5.96 3.68
CA GLY A 398 -11.77 -5.02 3.76
C GLY A 398 -10.42 -5.71 3.93
N LEU A 399 -9.39 -4.90 4.16
CA LEU A 399 -8.02 -5.36 4.32
C LEU A 399 -7.60 -5.37 5.80
N THR A 400 -6.74 -6.32 6.16
CA THR A 400 -6.05 -6.39 7.44
C THR A 400 -4.61 -6.87 7.23
N GLY A 401 -3.66 -5.93 7.21
CA GLY A 401 -2.26 -6.24 6.96
C GLY A 401 -1.94 -6.66 5.52
N ALA A 402 -2.77 -6.27 4.54
CA ALA A 402 -2.54 -6.56 3.13
C ALA A 402 -1.57 -5.56 2.48
N SER A 403 -0.95 -5.94 1.37
CA SER A 403 -0.10 -5.03 0.60
C SER A 403 -0.41 -5.05 -0.90
N ASP A 404 -0.14 -3.97 -1.62
CA ASP A 404 -0.29 -3.95 -3.09
C ASP A 404 -1.71 -4.31 -3.57
N VAL A 405 -2.74 -3.81 -2.89
CA VAL A 405 -4.15 -4.12 -3.19
C VAL A 405 -4.85 -2.92 -3.84
N ILE A 406 -5.57 -3.19 -4.93
CA ILE A 406 -6.42 -2.25 -5.66
C ILE A 406 -7.88 -2.71 -5.55
N PHE A 407 -8.75 -1.96 -4.87
CA PHE A 407 -10.21 -2.18 -4.93
C PHE A 407 -10.87 -1.02 -5.67
N ARG A 408 -11.71 -1.33 -6.66
CA ARG A 408 -12.44 -0.32 -7.43
C ARG A 408 -13.92 -0.67 -7.61
N HIS A 409 -14.78 0.35 -7.55
CA HIS A 409 -16.21 0.23 -7.89
C HIS A 409 -16.99 -0.81 -7.06
N MET A 410 -16.55 -1.06 -5.82
CA MET A 410 -17.28 -1.90 -4.87
C MET A 410 -18.33 -1.09 -4.11
N ARG A 411 -19.49 -1.69 -3.86
CA ARG A 411 -20.49 -1.15 -2.92
C ARG A 411 -20.56 -2.00 -1.67
N VAL A 412 -20.53 -1.37 -0.51
CA VAL A 412 -20.65 -2.05 0.79
C VAL A 412 -21.68 -1.34 1.64
N ARG A 413 -22.80 -2.04 1.89
CA ARG A 413 -23.95 -1.55 2.67
C ARG A 413 -24.35 -2.63 3.67
N PRO A 414 -23.59 -2.80 4.77
CA PRO A 414 -23.79 -3.93 5.66
C PRO A 414 -25.16 -3.93 6.35
N GLY A 415 -25.65 -2.74 6.74
CA GLY A 415 -26.92 -2.57 7.42
C GLY A 415 -26.97 -3.31 8.75
N LYS A 416 -28.17 -3.77 9.12
CA LYS A 416 -28.40 -4.55 10.35
C LYS A 416 -28.43 -6.08 10.13
N VAL A 417 -28.08 -6.53 8.92
CA VAL A 417 -28.22 -7.93 8.47
C VAL A 417 -27.40 -8.90 9.33
N SER A 418 -26.22 -8.48 9.81
CA SER A 418 -25.35 -9.30 10.67
C SER A 418 -25.88 -9.45 12.11
N GLY A 419 -26.81 -8.59 12.55
CA GLY A 419 -27.30 -8.54 13.93
C GLY A 419 -26.29 -8.06 14.97
N THR A 420 -25.13 -7.54 14.56
CA THR A 420 -24.07 -7.07 15.46
C THR A 420 -23.51 -5.73 15.00
N THR A 421 -22.77 -5.04 15.88
CA THR A 421 -22.05 -3.82 15.52
C THR A 421 -20.96 -4.15 14.51
N ILE A 422 -20.96 -3.45 13.39
CA ILE A 422 -19.99 -3.62 12.31
C ILE A 422 -19.60 -2.28 11.68
N ASP A 423 -18.36 -2.22 11.23
CA ASP A 423 -17.83 -1.25 10.29
C ASP A 423 -18.23 -1.58 8.83
N GLY A 424 -17.92 -0.68 7.90
CA GLY A 424 -18.12 -0.86 6.45
C GLY A 424 -16.93 -1.53 5.76
N MET A 425 -15.95 -0.74 5.34
CA MET A 425 -14.71 -1.23 4.71
C MET A 425 -13.48 -0.74 5.47
N GLY A 426 -12.31 -1.30 5.16
CA GLY A 426 -11.09 -0.78 5.77
C GLY A 426 -9.80 -1.23 5.11
N MET A 427 -8.72 -0.54 5.49
CA MET A 427 -7.34 -0.76 5.04
C MET A 427 -6.40 -0.93 6.25
N GLN A 428 -6.90 -1.55 7.32
CA GLN A 428 -6.16 -1.69 8.58
C GLN A 428 -4.79 -2.33 8.32
N GLY A 429 -3.72 -1.76 8.87
CA GLY A 429 -2.37 -2.33 8.77
C GLY A 429 -1.80 -2.45 7.35
N SER A 430 -2.47 -1.90 6.33
CA SER A 430 -2.17 -2.19 4.93
C SER A 430 -1.13 -1.24 4.34
N ASN A 431 -0.39 -1.67 3.30
CA ASN A 431 0.68 -0.89 2.67
C ASN A 431 0.64 -0.93 1.14
N HIS A 432 0.88 0.19 0.47
CA HIS A 432 0.73 0.35 -0.97
C HIS A 432 -0.63 -0.15 -1.47
N CYS A 433 -1.71 0.35 -0.88
CA CYS A 433 -3.06 -0.05 -1.26
C CYS A 433 -3.87 1.17 -1.71
N ILE A 434 -4.81 0.96 -2.63
CA ILE A 434 -5.68 2.01 -3.15
C ILE A 434 -7.13 1.55 -3.26
N PHE A 435 -8.03 2.32 -2.64
CA PHE A 435 -9.47 2.21 -2.84
C PHE A 435 -9.92 3.41 -3.70
N ASP A 436 -10.44 3.14 -4.89
CA ASP A 436 -10.91 4.14 -5.84
C ASP A 436 -12.36 3.89 -6.23
N ARG A 437 -13.20 4.92 -6.15
CA ARG A 437 -14.60 4.84 -6.60
C ARG A 437 -15.39 3.72 -5.92
N CYS A 438 -15.13 3.42 -4.65
CA CYS A 438 -15.99 2.58 -3.84
C CYS A 438 -17.11 3.40 -3.18
N SER A 439 -18.27 2.79 -2.97
CA SER A 439 -19.39 3.38 -2.23
C SER A 439 -19.65 2.58 -0.94
N MET A 440 -19.69 3.29 0.19
CA MET A 440 -19.85 2.73 1.53
C MET A 440 -20.99 3.43 2.24
N GLY A 441 -21.78 2.68 3.00
CA GLY A 441 -22.82 3.25 3.84
C GLY A 441 -23.39 2.23 4.81
N TRP A 442 -24.30 2.68 5.65
CA TRP A 442 -25.03 1.83 6.61
C TRP A 442 -24.14 1.01 7.56
N GLY A 443 -22.94 1.49 7.86
CA GLY A 443 -22.13 1.00 8.99
C GLY A 443 -22.76 1.41 10.31
N ILE A 444 -22.57 0.60 11.36
CA ILE A 444 -23.04 0.89 12.72
C ILE A 444 -21.93 1.51 13.57
N ASP A 445 -20.66 1.11 13.35
CA ASP A 445 -19.50 1.75 13.97
C ASP A 445 -18.96 2.87 13.06
N GLU A 446 -18.05 2.57 12.12
CA GLU A 446 -17.61 3.51 11.08
C GLU A 446 -17.74 2.90 9.68
N SER A 447 -18.04 3.70 8.67
CA SER A 447 -18.14 3.18 7.29
C SER A 447 -16.77 2.87 6.67
N PHE A 448 -15.70 3.54 7.12
CA PHE A 448 -14.33 3.25 6.68
C PHE A 448 -13.30 3.34 7.81
N SER A 449 -12.32 2.41 7.83
CA SER A 449 -11.21 2.46 8.78
C SER A 449 -9.85 2.11 8.17
N SER A 450 -8.81 2.93 8.40
CA SER A 450 -7.43 2.66 7.96
C SER A 450 -6.41 2.65 9.09
N ARG A 451 -6.84 2.27 10.30
CA ARG A 451 -5.96 2.24 11.48
C ARG A 451 -4.67 1.44 11.23
N SER A 452 -3.54 2.01 11.64
CA SER A 452 -2.19 1.45 11.50
C SER A 452 -1.75 1.14 10.07
N ALA A 453 -2.41 1.72 9.05
CA ALA A 453 -1.94 1.62 7.68
C ALA A 453 -0.56 2.28 7.50
N TYR A 454 0.11 1.96 6.39
CA TYR A 454 1.37 2.57 5.96
C TYR A 454 1.10 3.54 4.82
N ASN A 455 1.48 3.22 3.58
CA ASN A 455 1.26 4.07 2.40
C ASN A 455 -0.06 3.70 1.72
N ILE A 456 -1.10 4.53 1.82
CA ILE A 456 -2.41 4.22 1.22
C ILE A 456 -3.04 5.42 0.51
N THR A 457 -3.92 5.14 -0.45
CA THR A 457 -4.81 6.13 -1.07
C THR A 457 -6.27 5.70 -0.94
N PHE A 458 -7.11 6.63 -0.52
CA PHE A 458 -8.56 6.56 -0.57
C PHE A 458 -9.07 7.74 -1.41
N GLN A 459 -9.34 7.47 -2.69
CA GLN A 459 -9.67 8.51 -3.67
C GLN A 459 -11.04 8.33 -4.34
N ARG A 460 -11.74 9.43 -4.59
CA ARG A 460 -13.01 9.44 -5.34
C ARG A 460 -14.04 8.45 -4.78
N ASN A 461 -13.99 8.15 -3.49
CA ASN A 461 -14.95 7.26 -2.85
C ASN A 461 -16.16 8.04 -2.34
N PHE A 462 -17.21 7.30 -2.03
CA PHE A 462 -18.44 7.82 -1.48
C PHE A 462 -18.72 7.14 -0.14
N ILE A 463 -18.84 7.92 0.92
CA ILE A 463 -19.38 7.47 2.20
C ILE A 463 -20.70 8.20 2.42
N SER A 464 -21.80 7.47 2.59
CA SER A 464 -23.09 8.08 2.91
C SER A 464 -23.89 7.30 3.92
N GLU A 465 -24.64 8.03 4.75
CA GLU A 465 -25.63 7.46 5.66
C GLU A 465 -25.09 6.32 6.57
N PRO A 466 -23.95 6.47 7.26
CA PRO A 466 -23.69 5.60 8.42
C PRO A 466 -24.86 5.70 9.40
N LEU A 467 -25.28 4.58 9.98
CA LEU A 467 -26.51 4.54 10.76
C LEU A 467 -26.33 5.22 12.12
N ASN A 468 -27.19 6.18 12.45
CA ASN A 468 -26.99 7.09 13.57
C ASN A 468 -27.31 6.46 14.94
N ILE A 469 -28.59 6.23 15.25
CA ILE A 469 -29.04 5.52 16.45
C ILE A 469 -29.43 4.08 16.06
N ALA A 470 -28.42 3.26 15.81
CA ALA A 470 -28.59 1.90 15.29
C ALA A 470 -28.41 0.77 16.30
N GLY A 471 -28.19 1.10 17.59
CA GLY A 471 -28.01 0.10 18.64
C GLY A 471 -26.57 -0.43 18.76
N HIS A 472 -25.58 0.46 18.67
CA HIS A 472 -24.17 0.13 18.83
C HIS A 472 -23.90 -0.55 20.18
N GLN A 473 -23.32 -1.76 20.18
CA GLN A 473 -23.22 -2.64 21.35
C GLN A 473 -22.32 -2.11 22.47
N ASN A 474 -21.33 -1.28 22.14
CA ASN A 474 -20.41 -0.70 23.13
C ASN A 474 -20.92 0.62 23.76
N TYR A 475 -22.09 1.12 23.36
CA TYR A 475 -22.63 2.38 23.87
C TYR A 475 -24.05 2.22 24.42
N PRO A 476 -24.50 3.14 25.32
CA PRO A 476 -25.87 3.14 25.80
C PRO A 476 -26.90 3.23 24.66
N PRO A 477 -28.11 2.65 24.84
CA PRO A 477 -29.20 2.85 23.89
C PRO A 477 -29.49 4.34 23.66
N GLY A 478 -29.73 4.72 22.40
CA GLY A 478 -29.96 6.12 22.03
C GLY A 478 -28.70 6.92 21.70
N THR A 479 -27.50 6.34 21.85
CA THR A 479 -26.26 7.00 21.40
C THR A 479 -26.25 7.14 19.88
N LYS A 480 -26.07 8.37 19.43
CA LYS A 480 -25.77 8.73 18.04
C LYS A 480 -24.32 8.34 17.70
N HIS A 481 -24.14 7.49 16.70
CA HIS A 481 -22.85 6.94 16.30
C HIS A 481 -22.77 6.75 14.77
N GLY A 482 -23.48 7.59 14.00
CA GLY A 482 -23.41 7.54 12.53
C GLY A 482 -22.10 8.12 12.01
N PHE A 483 -20.99 7.39 12.13
CA PHE A 483 -19.65 7.90 11.82
C PHE A 483 -19.13 7.50 10.44
N SER A 484 -18.52 8.47 9.74
CA SER A 484 -18.01 8.23 8.39
C SER A 484 -16.73 7.39 8.41
N ALA A 485 -15.66 7.91 9.02
CA ALA A 485 -14.37 7.25 8.91
C ALA A 485 -13.41 7.52 10.09
N THR A 486 -12.59 6.51 10.38
CA THR A 486 -11.35 6.68 11.16
C THR A 486 -10.13 6.42 10.27
N ILE A 487 -9.24 7.41 10.15
CA ILE A 487 -8.13 7.37 9.21
C ILE A 487 -6.76 7.42 9.87
N SER A 488 -5.82 6.67 9.29
CA SER A 488 -4.39 6.76 9.63
C SER A 488 -3.53 6.29 8.44
N GLY A 489 -2.22 6.39 8.58
CA GLY A 489 -1.24 5.94 7.60
C GLY A 489 0.14 6.40 8.04
N ASP A 490 1.22 5.63 7.82
CA ASP A 490 2.57 6.23 7.81
C ASP A 490 2.57 7.41 6.84
N VAL A 491 1.97 7.22 5.64
CA VAL A 491 1.36 8.30 4.86
C VAL A 491 0.01 7.86 4.28
N GLY A 492 -1.09 8.49 4.70
CA GLY A 492 -2.43 8.25 4.17
C GLY A 492 -2.95 9.40 3.32
N SER A 493 -3.29 9.15 2.05
CA SER A 493 -3.90 10.13 1.13
C SER A 493 -5.40 9.94 1.01
N PHE A 494 -6.18 10.93 1.45
CA PHE A 494 -7.65 10.93 1.44
C PHE A 494 -8.14 12.11 0.60
N HIS A 495 -8.50 11.86 -0.66
CA HIS A 495 -8.82 12.96 -1.57
C HIS A 495 -9.99 12.73 -2.51
N HIS A 496 -10.68 13.83 -2.83
CA HIS A 496 -11.79 13.85 -3.78
C HIS A 496 -12.95 12.93 -3.39
N ASN A 497 -13.12 12.64 -2.10
CA ASN A 497 -14.21 11.80 -1.61
C ASN A 497 -15.45 12.65 -1.31
N LEU A 498 -16.63 12.05 -1.45
CA LEU A 498 -17.89 12.61 -0.96
C LEU A 498 -18.29 11.89 0.33
N LEU A 499 -18.48 12.66 1.40
CA LEU A 499 -18.96 12.18 2.68
C LEU A 499 -20.26 12.91 2.99
N ALA A 500 -21.36 12.20 3.13
CA ALA A 500 -22.66 12.85 3.26
C ALA A 500 -23.53 12.18 4.31
N HIS A 501 -24.38 12.97 4.98
CA HIS A 501 -25.42 12.45 5.85
C HIS A 501 -24.88 11.57 6.99
N ALA A 502 -23.90 12.10 7.73
CA ALA A 502 -23.29 11.43 8.87
C ALA A 502 -23.38 12.27 10.13
N GLU A 503 -23.51 11.66 11.31
CA GLU A 503 -23.48 12.41 12.58
C GLU A 503 -22.12 13.07 12.80
N GLY A 504 -21.05 12.37 12.43
CA GLY A 504 -19.72 12.82 12.78
C GLY A 504 -18.59 12.06 12.16
N ARG A 505 -17.37 12.40 12.60
CA ARG A 505 -16.12 11.80 12.13
C ARG A 505 -16.07 11.79 10.61
N SER A 506 -16.35 12.95 9.99
CA SER A 506 -16.12 13.13 8.56
C SER A 506 -14.71 12.61 8.25
N TRP A 507 -13.74 13.01 9.07
CA TRP A 507 -12.54 12.21 9.30
C TRP A 507 -12.20 12.21 10.78
N SER A 508 -12.07 11.04 11.41
CA SER A 508 -11.41 10.93 12.71
C SER A 508 -9.96 10.54 12.49
N MET A 509 -9.03 11.43 12.81
CA MET A 509 -7.60 11.19 12.67
C MET A 509 -7.13 10.30 13.81
N GLY A 510 -6.89 9.04 13.50
CA GLY A 510 -6.46 7.99 14.42
C GLY A 510 -4.97 7.69 14.29
N GLY A 511 -4.10 8.70 14.36
CA GLY A 511 -2.64 8.54 14.18
C GLY A 511 -2.01 7.53 15.14
N ASN A 512 -2.58 7.38 16.36
CA ASN A 512 -2.08 6.50 17.43
C ASN A 512 -0.57 6.72 17.70
N LEU A 513 0.11 5.70 18.23
CA LEU A 513 1.53 5.72 18.52
C LEU A 513 2.28 4.76 17.59
N ASP A 514 3.50 5.15 17.22
CA ASP A 514 4.46 4.29 16.55
C ASP A 514 4.99 3.20 17.52
N ASN A 515 5.83 2.31 17.00
CA ASN A 515 6.43 1.25 17.82
C ASN A 515 7.42 1.77 18.88
N ALA A 516 7.79 3.07 18.84
CA ALA A 516 8.63 3.73 19.84
C ALA A 516 7.80 4.50 20.89
N GLY A 517 6.47 4.56 20.74
CA GLY A 517 5.55 5.22 21.67
C GLY A 517 5.33 6.71 21.41
N PHE A 518 5.67 7.21 20.22
CA PHE A 518 5.44 8.60 19.80
C PHE A 518 4.24 8.70 18.87
N PHE A 519 3.52 9.83 18.89
CA PHE A 519 2.45 10.11 17.92
C PHE A 519 2.91 9.79 16.50
N ALA A 520 2.09 8.99 15.82
CA ALA A 520 2.36 8.56 14.46
C ALA A 520 1.35 9.18 13.49
N GLY A 521 1.63 8.94 12.22
CA GLY A 521 0.71 9.18 11.14
C GLY A 521 0.97 10.48 10.40
N ARG A 522 1.08 10.40 9.08
CA ARG A 522 1.14 11.57 8.21
C ARG A 522 -0.05 11.52 7.27
N LEU A 523 -0.94 12.50 7.34
CA LEU A 523 -2.24 12.45 6.65
C LEU A 523 -2.35 13.60 5.65
N ASP A 524 -2.69 13.27 4.42
CA ASP A 524 -3.07 14.24 3.39
C ASP A 524 -4.57 14.15 3.14
N ILE A 525 -5.31 15.10 3.69
CA ILE A 525 -6.77 15.19 3.60
C ILE A 525 -7.07 16.38 2.70
N ARG A 526 -7.35 16.14 1.41
CA ARG A 526 -7.56 17.23 0.46
C ARG A 526 -8.79 17.10 -0.42
N ASN A 527 -9.36 18.24 -0.80
CA ASN A 527 -10.40 18.31 -1.83
C ASN A 527 -11.56 17.33 -1.61
N ASN A 528 -11.85 16.98 -0.36
CA ASN A 528 -13.03 16.19 -0.02
C ASN A 528 -14.25 17.10 0.11
N VAL A 529 -15.43 16.57 -0.20
CA VAL A 529 -16.71 17.24 0.02
C VAL A 529 -17.41 16.55 1.18
N VAL A 530 -17.79 17.34 2.17
CA VAL A 530 -18.55 16.88 3.34
C VAL A 530 -19.90 17.59 3.37
N TYR A 531 -21.00 16.85 3.42
CA TYR A 531 -22.35 17.38 3.41
C TYR A 531 -23.21 16.83 4.56
N ASN A 532 -24.02 17.71 5.16
CA ASN A 532 -25.01 17.36 6.18
C ASN A 532 -24.44 16.51 7.33
N PHE A 533 -23.54 17.12 8.10
CA PHE A 533 -22.95 16.56 9.32
C PHE A 533 -23.73 16.96 10.58
N GLY A 534 -23.67 16.14 11.62
CA GLY A 534 -24.26 16.40 12.94
C GLY A 534 -23.37 17.26 13.84
N ASP A 535 -23.16 16.82 15.08
CA ASP A 535 -22.42 17.56 16.10
C ASP A 535 -20.88 17.45 16.01
N ARG A 536 -20.37 16.70 15.03
CA ARG A 536 -18.94 16.48 14.81
C ARG A 536 -18.57 16.56 13.33
N VAL A 537 -17.36 17.05 13.05
CA VAL A 537 -16.75 17.10 11.71
C VAL A 537 -15.41 16.34 11.73
N THR A 538 -14.36 16.84 11.09
CA THR A 538 -13.02 16.26 11.22
C THR A 538 -12.44 16.55 12.60
N ASP A 539 -11.95 15.51 13.27
CA ASP A 539 -11.38 15.58 14.61
C ASP A 539 -10.24 14.56 14.82
N GLY A 540 -9.73 14.46 16.06
CA GLY A 540 -8.62 13.59 16.43
C GLY A 540 -7.25 14.23 16.21
N GLY A 541 -6.24 13.39 15.99
CA GLY A 541 -4.88 13.87 15.70
C GLY A 541 -3.92 12.82 15.15
N ALA A 542 -2.90 13.32 14.47
CA ALA A 542 -1.79 12.55 13.92
C ALA A 542 -0.50 13.39 13.99
N HIS A 543 0.64 12.79 13.71
CA HIS A 543 1.94 13.45 13.78
C HIS A 543 2.02 14.69 12.88
N GLU A 544 1.67 14.53 11.60
CA GLU A 544 1.68 15.61 10.61
C GLU A 544 0.43 15.51 9.71
N VAL A 545 -0.29 16.61 9.51
CA VAL A 545 -1.53 16.60 8.72
C VAL A 545 -1.56 17.77 7.75
N ASN A 546 -1.67 17.47 6.45
CA ASN A 546 -2.05 18.44 5.43
C ASN A 546 -3.58 18.39 5.26
N PHE A 547 -4.26 19.48 5.58
CA PHE A 547 -5.72 19.62 5.46
C PHE A 547 -6.05 20.75 4.47
N VAL A 548 -6.23 20.39 3.19
CA VAL A 548 -6.13 21.35 2.08
C VAL A 548 -7.34 21.33 1.15
N GLY A 549 -7.96 22.49 0.90
CA GLY A 549 -8.95 22.63 -0.17
C GLY A 549 -10.22 21.80 0.01
N ASN A 550 -10.56 21.42 1.25
CA ASN A 550 -11.78 20.66 1.55
C ASN A 550 -13.01 21.57 1.57
N VAL A 551 -14.17 21.01 1.24
CA VAL A 551 -15.45 21.72 1.16
C VAL A 551 -16.41 21.12 2.17
N TYR A 552 -16.86 21.92 3.13
CA TYR A 552 -17.89 21.55 4.09
C TYR A 552 -19.17 22.31 3.78
N LYS A 553 -20.24 21.62 3.41
CA LYS A 553 -21.54 22.24 3.19
C LYS A 553 -22.48 21.82 4.30
N GLN A 554 -22.92 22.79 5.10
CA GLN A 554 -23.96 22.55 6.09
C GLN A 554 -25.20 22.01 5.40
N GLY A 555 -25.77 20.96 5.98
CA GLY A 555 -27.09 20.46 5.62
C GLY A 555 -28.12 20.76 6.71
N PRO A 556 -29.33 20.21 6.57
CA PRO A 556 -30.42 20.35 7.53
C PRO A 556 -30.11 19.95 8.98
N ALA A 557 -29.15 19.05 9.22
CA ALA A 557 -28.70 18.62 10.55
C ALA A 557 -27.48 19.42 11.06
N SER A 558 -26.87 20.25 10.21
CA SER A 558 -25.59 20.89 10.50
C SER A 558 -25.73 22.30 11.06
N TYR A 559 -24.86 22.63 12.01
CA TYR A 559 -24.77 23.97 12.60
C TYR A 559 -23.35 24.43 12.95
N LEU A 560 -22.34 23.54 12.90
CA LEU A 560 -20.96 23.90 13.22
C LEU A 560 -20.37 24.87 12.19
N THR A 561 -19.46 25.73 12.65
CA THR A 561 -18.79 26.77 11.85
C THR A 561 -17.27 26.58 11.79
N TYR A 562 -16.81 25.33 11.87
CA TYR A 562 -15.42 24.92 11.70
C TYR A 562 -15.34 23.57 11.00
N THR A 563 -14.21 23.27 10.36
CA THR A 563 -14.03 22.05 9.54
C THR A 563 -13.12 21.01 10.20
N LEU A 564 -12.14 21.46 10.99
CA LEU A 564 -11.19 20.63 11.72
C LEU A 564 -11.07 21.09 13.18
N ARG A 565 -11.32 20.16 14.10
CA ARG A 565 -10.97 20.25 15.52
C ARG A 565 -9.70 19.42 15.79
N ALA A 566 -8.53 20.05 15.82
CA ALA A 566 -7.28 19.37 16.11
C ALA A 566 -7.16 19.08 17.62
N GLN A 567 -7.30 17.82 18.02
CA GLN A 567 -7.37 17.45 19.43
C GLN A 567 -6.00 17.15 20.04
N TYR A 568 -5.67 17.84 21.12
CA TYR A 568 -4.48 17.60 21.94
C TYR A 568 -4.90 17.07 23.31
N GLU A 569 -4.73 15.76 23.49
CA GLU A 569 -5.23 15.00 24.64
C GLU A 569 -4.21 13.97 25.14
N ASN A 570 -4.42 13.45 26.35
CA ASN A 570 -3.71 12.29 26.94
C ASN A 570 -2.19 12.42 27.19
N GLN A 571 -1.57 13.57 26.89
CA GLN A 571 -0.13 13.86 27.10
C GLN A 571 0.80 12.77 26.52
N LEU A 572 0.44 12.23 25.35
CA LEU A 572 1.26 11.22 24.69
C LEU A 572 2.56 11.83 24.11
N PRO A 573 3.68 11.08 24.07
CA PRO A 573 4.94 11.56 23.48
C PRO A 573 4.82 11.87 21.99
N GLY A 574 5.65 12.79 21.49
CA GLY A 574 5.68 13.18 20.07
C GLY A 574 5.01 14.53 19.82
N THR A 575 4.78 14.84 18.55
CA THR A 575 4.12 16.09 18.12
C THR A 575 2.86 15.77 17.33
N GLN A 576 1.91 16.69 17.34
CA GLN A 576 0.75 16.70 16.44
C GLN A 576 0.68 18.07 15.76
N GLN A 577 0.90 18.11 14.44
CA GLN A 577 1.12 19.36 13.71
C GLN A 577 0.32 19.39 12.40
N TYR A 578 -0.15 20.58 12.02
CA TYR A 578 -1.16 20.75 10.99
C TYR A 578 -0.76 21.84 9.99
N PHE A 579 -1.00 21.59 8.71
CA PHE A 579 -0.99 22.57 7.63
C PHE A 579 -2.43 22.69 7.14
N CYS A 580 -3.05 23.85 7.32
CA CYS A 580 -4.46 24.08 7.00
C CYS A 580 -4.59 25.21 5.99
N ASP A 581 -4.99 24.90 4.77
CA ASP A 581 -5.02 25.87 3.66
C ASP A 581 -6.20 25.67 2.71
N GLY A 582 -6.76 26.77 2.18
CA GLY A 582 -7.75 26.71 1.09
C GLY A 582 -9.09 26.05 1.42
N ASN A 583 -9.43 25.75 2.68
CA ASN A 583 -10.67 25.07 3.03
C ASN A 583 -11.85 26.05 3.05
N THR A 584 -13.03 25.57 2.67
CA THR A 584 -14.24 26.40 2.66
C THR A 584 -15.40 25.72 3.36
N MET A 585 -16.27 26.53 3.96
CA MET A 585 -17.54 26.08 4.51
C MET A 585 -18.69 26.93 3.98
N TRP A 586 -19.80 26.32 3.61
CA TRP A 586 -21.03 26.99 3.19
C TRP A 586 -22.20 26.60 4.08
N ALA A 587 -23.15 27.52 4.24
CA ALA A 587 -24.45 27.27 4.84
C ALA A 587 -25.34 26.47 3.88
N THR A 588 -26.47 25.97 4.38
CA THR A 588 -27.45 25.20 3.60
C THR A 588 -27.98 25.96 2.37
N ASN A 589 -28.10 27.29 2.47
CA ASN A 589 -28.50 28.17 1.36
C ASN A 589 -27.33 28.55 0.41
N SER A 590 -26.18 27.88 0.54
CA SER A 590 -24.95 28.11 -0.21
C SER A 590 -24.26 29.47 0.05
N SER A 591 -24.65 30.22 1.10
CA SER A 591 -23.84 31.37 1.52
C SER A 591 -22.54 30.91 2.18
N VAL A 592 -21.43 31.56 1.84
CA VAL A 592 -20.10 31.22 2.38
C VAL A 592 -20.00 31.60 3.86
N ILE A 593 -19.64 30.63 4.71
CA ILE A 593 -19.34 30.80 6.14
C ILE A 593 -17.84 30.98 6.34
N ILE A 594 -17.03 30.14 5.69
CA ILE A 594 -15.57 30.22 5.68
C ILE A 594 -15.13 30.33 4.22
N PRO A 595 -14.61 31.48 3.77
CA PRO A 595 -14.01 31.63 2.46
C PRO A 595 -12.71 30.82 2.33
N GLN A 596 -12.45 30.24 1.15
CA GLN A 596 -11.22 29.47 0.93
C GLN A 596 -9.94 30.32 1.04
N ASP A 597 -10.04 31.63 0.79
CA ASP A 597 -8.94 32.60 0.82
C ASP A 597 -8.88 33.40 2.14
N SER A 598 -9.69 33.04 3.13
CA SER A 598 -9.59 33.63 4.47
C SER A 598 -8.42 33.06 5.26
N VAL A 599 -8.09 33.70 6.39
CA VAL A 599 -7.25 33.08 7.42
C VAL A 599 -7.88 31.75 7.83
N GLN A 600 -7.10 30.67 7.82
CA GLN A 600 -7.60 29.29 7.97
C GLN A 600 -7.54 28.76 9.41
N TYR A 601 -6.67 29.34 10.25
CA TYR A 601 -6.55 29.00 11.66
C TYR A 601 -6.28 30.26 12.50
N PRO A 602 -6.72 30.33 13.77
CA PRO A 602 -6.68 31.57 14.54
C PRO A 602 -5.25 31.92 14.97
N PRO A 603 -4.90 33.21 15.12
CA PRO A 603 -3.58 33.62 15.55
C PRO A 603 -3.31 33.29 17.03
N GLY A 604 -2.07 33.49 17.48
CA GLY A 604 -1.70 33.30 18.89
C GLY A 604 -1.55 31.82 19.25
N ASN A 605 -2.30 31.34 20.25
CA ASN A 605 -2.24 29.96 20.72
C ASN A 605 -3.07 28.97 19.88
N ASN A 606 -3.72 29.46 18.83
CA ASN A 606 -4.55 28.71 17.89
C ASN A 606 -5.85 28.09 18.45
N THR A 607 -6.34 28.52 19.62
CA THR A 607 -7.53 27.88 20.26
C THR A 607 -8.85 28.62 20.06
N ASP A 608 -8.84 29.88 19.60
CA ASP A 608 -10.04 30.71 19.48
C ASP A 608 -10.91 30.32 18.28
N HIS A 609 -12.09 29.77 18.56
CA HIS A 609 -13.11 29.40 17.58
C HIS A 609 -14.45 30.13 17.85
N SER A 610 -14.41 31.28 18.54
CA SER A 610 -15.60 32.09 18.83
C SER A 610 -16.25 32.70 17.57
N SER A 611 -15.52 32.71 16.46
CA SER A 611 -15.97 33.08 15.11
C SER A 611 -15.68 31.93 14.14
N PRO A 612 -16.36 31.88 12.97
CA PRO A 612 -16.09 30.85 11.99
C PRO A 612 -14.63 30.77 11.57
N ILE A 613 -14.06 29.56 11.58
CA ILE A 613 -12.65 29.32 11.27
C ILE A 613 -12.46 27.88 10.75
N ALA A 614 -11.59 27.65 9.77
CA ALA A 614 -11.46 26.31 9.19
C ALA A 614 -10.90 25.31 10.21
N CYS A 615 -9.80 25.66 10.87
CA CYS A 615 -9.05 24.78 11.75
C CYS A 615 -8.74 25.49 13.09
N TYR A 616 -8.85 24.77 14.21
CA TYR A 616 -8.41 25.25 15.51
C TYR A 616 -7.83 24.13 16.38
N ALA A 617 -7.00 24.49 17.36
CA ALA A 617 -6.44 23.58 18.35
C ALA A 617 -7.38 23.46 19.56
N ASP A 618 -7.82 22.24 19.85
CA ASP A 618 -8.59 21.89 21.05
C ASP A 618 -7.65 21.24 22.08
N ILE A 619 -7.14 22.06 22.99
CA ILE A 619 -6.11 21.67 23.96
C ILE A 619 -6.75 21.39 25.32
N THR A 620 -6.71 20.12 25.73
CA THR A 620 -7.29 19.66 27.01
C THR A 620 -6.25 19.25 28.04
N ILE A 621 -4.96 19.40 27.71
CA ILE A 621 -3.82 19.00 28.55
C ILE A 621 -3.11 20.22 29.14
N ASP A 622 -2.64 20.08 30.39
CA ASP A 622 -1.89 21.09 31.15
C ASP A 622 -0.54 20.53 31.64
N PRO A 623 0.60 21.15 31.32
CA PRO A 623 0.75 22.32 30.44
C PRO A 623 0.37 22.00 28.98
N PRO A 624 -0.03 23.02 28.19
CA PRO A 624 -0.27 22.85 26.76
C PRO A 624 1.03 22.40 26.06
N PRO A 625 0.93 21.74 24.89
CA PRO A 625 2.10 21.37 24.11
C PRO A 625 3.03 22.56 23.86
N PRO A 626 4.36 22.39 24.05
CA PRO A 626 5.31 23.50 23.93
C PRO A 626 5.75 23.77 22.47
N TYR A 627 5.25 22.98 21.51
CA TYR A 627 5.61 23.07 20.09
C TYR A 627 4.52 23.77 19.27
N GLN A 628 4.87 24.23 18.08
CA GLN A 628 3.95 24.89 17.15
C GLN A 628 2.88 23.91 16.62
N HIS A 629 1.62 24.33 16.67
CA HIS A 629 0.46 23.52 16.24
C HIS A 629 0.21 23.59 14.72
N PHE A 630 0.20 24.81 14.16
CA PHE A 630 -0.12 25.05 12.74
C PHE A 630 1.07 25.66 11.98
N PHE A 631 1.27 25.23 10.74
CA PHE A 631 2.34 25.67 9.84
C PHE A 631 1.76 26.26 8.55
N ASP A 632 2.57 27.04 7.85
CA ASP A 632 2.23 27.69 6.57
C ASP A 632 2.75 26.93 5.34
N VAL A 633 3.38 25.78 5.54
CA VAL A 633 3.92 24.93 4.48
C VAL A 633 3.48 23.47 4.71
N PRO A 634 3.21 22.71 3.64
CA PRO A 634 2.88 21.30 3.76
C PRO A 634 4.09 20.50 4.28
N PHE A 635 3.82 19.41 5.00
CA PHE A 635 4.86 18.58 5.62
C PHE A 635 5.55 17.63 4.63
N PHE A 636 4.84 17.22 3.57
CA PHE A 636 5.31 16.27 2.57
C PHE A 636 4.61 16.46 1.23
N GLU A 637 5.23 15.96 0.16
CA GLU A 637 4.66 15.98 -1.19
C GLU A 637 3.41 15.10 -1.25
N PRO A 638 2.27 15.63 -1.71
CA PRO A 638 1.04 14.85 -1.68
C PRO A 638 0.85 13.91 -2.86
N HIS A 639 1.47 14.18 -4.01
CA HIS A 639 1.25 13.43 -5.25
C HIS A 639 -0.21 13.37 -5.70
N VAL A 640 -0.96 14.45 -5.44
CA VAL A 640 -2.35 14.61 -5.86
C VAL A 640 -2.46 15.96 -6.54
N THR A 641 -3.10 15.99 -7.71
CA THR A 641 -3.45 17.22 -8.40
C THR A 641 -4.48 17.98 -7.55
N THR A 642 -4.06 19.05 -6.88
CA THR A 642 -4.93 19.88 -6.03
C THR A 642 -5.77 20.82 -6.87
N GLN A 643 -7.02 21.04 -6.47
CA GLN A 643 -7.85 22.12 -6.99
C GLN A 643 -8.20 23.13 -5.89
N PRO A 644 -8.52 24.39 -6.25
CA PRO A 644 -9.30 25.26 -5.38
C PRO A 644 -10.58 24.54 -4.93
N ALA A 645 -11.04 24.83 -3.70
CA ALA A 645 -12.11 24.08 -3.07
C ALA A 645 -13.41 24.09 -3.89
N LEU A 646 -13.76 25.22 -4.53
CA LEU A 646 -14.94 25.29 -5.41
C LEU A 646 -14.84 24.34 -6.61
N GLN A 647 -13.68 24.27 -7.26
CA GLN A 647 -13.45 23.35 -8.39
C GLN A 647 -13.46 21.90 -7.93
N ALA A 648 -12.88 21.62 -6.76
CA ALA A 648 -12.94 20.30 -6.14
C ALA A 648 -14.39 19.86 -5.89
N TYR A 649 -15.26 20.74 -5.39
CA TYR A 649 -16.69 20.44 -5.21
C TYR A 649 -17.35 19.95 -6.50
N LYS A 650 -17.12 20.67 -7.61
CA LYS A 650 -17.68 20.32 -8.93
C LYS A 650 -17.20 18.96 -9.41
N ARG A 651 -15.89 18.69 -9.27
CA ARG A 651 -15.26 17.44 -9.71
C ARG A 651 -15.69 16.26 -8.85
N VAL A 652 -15.66 16.40 -7.53
CA VAL A 652 -16.11 15.35 -6.61
C VAL A 652 -17.52 14.96 -6.94
N LEU A 653 -18.47 15.90 -7.03
CA LEU A 653 -19.86 15.61 -7.37
C LEU A 653 -20.08 15.05 -8.78
N SER A 654 -19.06 15.05 -9.63
CA SER A 654 -19.12 14.51 -10.99
C SER A 654 -18.40 13.16 -11.12
N ASP A 655 -17.45 12.83 -10.24
CA ASP A 655 -16.63 11.61 -10.26
C ASP A 655 -16.30 11.11 -8.85
N ARG A 656 -17.21 10.29 -8.31
CA ARG A 656 -17.15 9.67 -6.98
C ARG A 656 -17.94 8.38 -6.94
N GLY A 657 -17.62 7.53 -5.97
CA GLY A 657 -18.38 6.33 -5.65
C GLY A 657 -18.39 5.32 -6.78
N ALA A 658 -19.13 4.22 -6.61
CA ALA A 658 -19.21 3.17 -7.61
C ALA A 658 -20.07 3.65 -8.79
N GLN A 659 -19.45 4.20 -9.84
CA GLN A 659 -20.16 4.71 -11.02
C GLN A 659 -20.35 3.69 -12.14
N GLN A 660 -19.62 2.58 -12.08
CA GLN A 660 -19.61 1.54 -13.08
C GLN A 660 -20.08 0.23 -12.45
N PRO A 661 -20.96 -0.54 -13.11
CA PRO A 661 -21.55 -0.25 -14.44
C PRO A 661 -22.55 0.92 -14.45
N VAL A 662 -23.16 1.23 -13.30
CA VAL A 662 -24.07 2.37 -13.14
C VAL A 662 -23.84 3.04 -11.79
N LEU A 663 -24.29 4.27 -11.62
CA LEU A 663 -24.54 4.88 -10.31
C LEU A 663 -25.91 4.41 -9.81
N ASP A 664 -26.06 4.15 -8.51
CA ASP A 664 -27.30 3.59 -7.96
C ASP A 664 -28.23 4.68 -7.38
N ASP A 665 -29.49 4.34 -7.16
CA ASP A 665 -30.54 5.32 -6.84
C ASP A 665 -30.27 6.01 -5.49
N HIS A 666 -29.69 5.26 -4.54
CA HIS A 666 -29.26 5.79 -3.24
C HIS A 666 -28.19 6.87 -3.40
N ASP A 667 -27.10 6.56 -4.11
CA ASP A 667 -26.02 7.50 -4.33
C ASP A 667 -26.55 8.72 -5.11
N GLU A 668 -27.28 8.52 -6.21
CA GLU A 668 -27.87 9.60 -7.02
C GLU A 668 -28.71 10.58 -6.19
N ARG A 669 -29.53 10.06 -5.27
CA ARG A 669 -30.31 10.89 -4.34
C ARG A 669 -29.40 11.77 -3.48
N VAL A 670 -28.41 11.18 -2.83
CA VAL A 670 -27.53 11.89 -1.89
C VAL A 670 -26.71 12.98 -2.59
N ILE A 671 -26.31 12.72 -3.84
CA ILE A 671 -25.62 13.72 -4.68
C ILE A 671 -26.55 14.90 -4.97
N ARG A 672 -27.79 14.63 -5.38
CA ARG A 672 -28.79 15.68 -5.62
C ARG A 672 -29.02 16.50 -4.35
N GLU A 673 -29.16 15.85 -3.20
CA GLU A 673 -29.32 16.50 -1.90
C GLU A 673 -28.11 17.37 -1.53
N THR A 674 -26.91 16.90 -1.81
CA THR A 674 -25.68 17.67 -1.63
C THR A 674 -25.66 18.92 -2.50
N LEU A 675 -26.11 18.83 -3.75
CA LEU A 675 -26.23 19.97 -4.67
C LEU A 675 -27.27 20.98 -4.19
N THR A 676 -28.47 20.52 -3.84
CA THR A 676 -29.60 21.38 -3.49
C THR A 676 -29.59 21.85 -2.04
N GLY A 677 -28.75 21.26 -1.18
CA GLY A 677 -28.75 21.54 0.26
C GLY A 677 -30.00 21.01 0.97
N THR A 678 -30.56 19.88 0.50
CA THR A 678 -31.82 19.31 1.02
C THR A 678 -31.65 17.91 1.60
N TYR A 679 -32.75 17.32 2.07
CA TYR A 679 -32.84 15.95 2.55
C TYR A 679 -34.19 15.37 2.11
N THR A 680 -34.25 14.05 1.91
CA THR A 680 -35.48 13.32 1.61
C THR A 680 -35.99 12.57 2.83
N TYR A 681 -35.10 11.94 3.58
CA TYR A 681 -35.44 11.02 4.68
C TYR A 681 -35.02 11.58 6.05
N VAL A 682 -35.64 11.06 7.10
CA VAL A 682 -35.42 11.46 8.50
C VAL A 682 -35.17 10.19 9.30
N GLY A 683 -34.20 10.23 10.21
CA GLY A 683 -33.94 9.10 11.10
C GLY A 683 -35.18 8.74 11.93
N SER A 684 -35.61 7.48 11.87
CA SER A 684 -36.83 7.03 12.53
C SER A 684 -36.77 7.06 14.06
N VAL A 685 -35.57 7.09 14.64
CA VAL A 685 -35.34 7.10 16.09
C VAL A 685 -34.84 8.46 16.55
N SER A 686 -33.83 9.01 15.88
CA SER A 686 -33.17 10.26 16.20
C SER A 686 -34.01 11.49 15.82
N GLY A 687 -34.86 11.38 14.79
CA GLY A 687 -35.58 12.51 14.20
C GLY A 687 -34.68 13.45 13.39
N GLU A 688 -33.42 13.06 13.15
CA GLU A 688 -32.45 13.90 12.47
C GLU A 688 -32.67 13.92 10.95
N LYS A 689 -32.54 15.11 10.37
CA LYS A 689 -32.87 15.34 8.96
C LYS A 689 -31.74 14.87 8.06
N GLY A 690 -32.00 13.78 7.35
CA GLY A 690 -31.04 13.12 6.49
C GLY A 690 -30.02 12.30 7.24
N LEU A 691 -30.11 12.09 8.56
CA LEU A 691 -29.24 11.14 9.27
C LEU A 691 -30.11 9.94 9.69
N ILE A 692 -29.97 8.82 8.98
CA ILE A 692 -30.86 7.67 9.14
C ILE A 692 -30.42 6.77 10.30
N ASP A 693 -31.36 6.06 10.92
CA ASP A 693 -31.11 5.14 12.05
C ASP A 693 -31.25 3.67 11.65
N ASP A 694 -31.95 3.42 10.55
CA ASP A 694 -32.21 2.11 9.98
C ASP A 694 -32.22 2.20 8.46
N PRO A 695 -31.68 1.22 7.71
CA PRO A 695 -31.85 1.16 6.26
C PRO A 695 -33.33 1.24 5.83
N ALA A 696 -34.28 0.79 6.66
CA ALA A 696 -35.71 0.91 6.40
C ALA A 696 -36.20 2.37 6.30
N ASP A 697 -35.50 3.34 6.89
CA ASP A 697 -35.83 4.78 6.80
C ASP A 697 -35.82 5.26 5.35
N VAL A 698 -35.01 4.62 4.50
CA VAL A 698 -34.86 4.92 3.07
C VAL A 698 -35.49 3.86 2.16
N GLY A 699 -36.24 2.91 2.74
CA GLY A 699 -36.86 1.80 2.02
C GLY A 699 -36.02 0.52 1.90
N GLY A 700 -34.85 0.47 2.55
CA GLY A 700 -33.91 -0.64 2.48
C GLY A 700 -33.02 -0.60 1.23
N LEU A 701 -32.33 -1.71 0.97
CA LEU A 701 -31.54 -1.87 -0.25
C LEU A 701 -32.47 -1.85 -1.46
N GLU A 702 -32.17 -0.98 -2.43
CA GLU A 702 -32.85 -0.98 -3.72
C GLU A 702 -32.67 -2.31 -4.46
N ASP A 703 -33.45 -2.53 -5.52
CA ASP A 703 -33.36 -3.77 -6.28
C ASP A 703 -32.02 -3.86 -7.04
N PHE A 704 -31.28 -4.93 -6.76
CA PHE A 704 -30.04 -5.34 -7.43
C PHE A 704 -30.26 -6.75 -8.01
N PRO A 705 -30.86 -6.85 -9.20
CA PRO A 705 -31.22 -8.14 -9.78
C PRO A 705 -29.96 -8.98 -10.06
N THR A 706 -30.09 -10.30 -9.94
CA THR A 706 -29.04 -11.22 -10.39
C THR A 706 -28.95 -11.18 -11.91
N VAL A 707 -27.81 -10.74 -12.42
CA VAL A 707 -27.50 -10.74 -13.85
C VAL A 707 -26.22 -11.54 -14.05
N VAL A 708 -26.20 -12.43 -15.04
CA VAL A 708 -25.05 -13.27 -15.37
C VAL A 708 -24.58 -12.90 -16.78
N ARG A 709 -23.27 -12.79 -16.99
CA ARG A 709 -22.66 -12.61 -18.31
C ARG A 709 -22.94 -13.83 -19.19
N ASP A 710 -23.17 -13.58 -20.47
CA ASP A 710 -23.26 -14.67 -21.44
C ASP A 710 -21.89 -15.38 -21.55
N ALA A 711 -21.91 -16.68 -21.85
CA ALA A 711 -20.70 -17.50 -21.92
C ALA A 711 -19.75 -17.12 -23.08
N ASP A 712 -20.23 -16.32 -24.04
CA ASP A 712 -19.45 -15.76 -25.15
C ASP A 712 -18.95 -14.32 -24.88
N TRP A 713 -19.12 -13.82 -23.65
CA TRP A 713 -18.57 -12.53 -23.26
C TRP A 713 -17.05 -12.56 -23.14
N ASP A 714 -16.53 -13.63 -22.53
CA ASP A 714 -15.11 -13.94 -22.30
C ASP A 714 -14.98 -15.46 -22.49
N ALA A 715 -14.84 -15.87 -23.74
CA ALA A 715 -14.94 -17.28 -24.13
C ALA A 715 -13.67 -18.08 -23.78
N ASP A 716 -12.53 -17.42 -23.66
CA ASP A 716 -11.25 -18.04 -23.32
C ASP A 716 -10.88 -17.96 -21.83
N GLY A 717 -11.64 -17.20 -21.04
CA GLY A 717 -11.57 -17.12 -19.59
C GLY A 717 -10.33 -16.36 -19.11
N ASP A 718 -9.84 -15.40 -19.89
CA ASP A 718 -8.67 -14.61 -19.56
C ASP A 718 -9.00 -13.32 -18.78
N GLY A 719 -10.28 -13.08 -18.48
CA GLY A 719 -10.79 -11.92 -17.75
C GLY A 719 -11.06 -10.70 -18.62
N ILE A 720 -10.86 -10.81 -19.93
CA ILE A 720 -11.05 -9.79 -20.94
C ILE A 720 -12.27 -10.17 -21.77
N ALA A 721 -13.11 -9.20 -22.09
CA ALA A 721 -14.21 -9.49 -22.99
C ALA A 721 -13.68 -9.70 -24.42
N ASP A 722 -14.20 -10.68 -25.17
CA ASP A 722 -13.73 -11.05 -26.52
C ASP A 722 -13.69 -9.86 -27.50
N TRP A 723 -14.53 -8.83 -27.30
CA TRP A 723 -14.54 -7.62 -28.13
C TRP A 723 -13.35 -6.67 -27.87
N TRP A 724 -12.60 -6.86 -26.79
CA TRP A 724 -11.36 -6.14 -26.48
C TRP A 724 -10.11 -6.88 -26.99
N ASP A 725 -10.24 -8.12 -27.45
CA ASP A 725 -9.10 -8.91 -27.92
C ASP A 725 -8.27 -8.20 -29.00
N GLY A 726 -6.96 -8.20 -28.79
CA GLY A 726 -6.00 -7.51 -29.66
C GLY A 726 -5.79 -6.03 -29.34
N GLU A 727 -6.55 -5.45 -28.40
CA GLU A 727 -6.25 -4.13 -27.84
C GLU A 727 -5.10 -4.19 -26.82
N THR A 728 -4.44 -3.05 -26.61
CA THR A 728 -3.32 -2.94 -25.67
C THR A 728 -3.75 -2.31 -24.35
N GLY A 729 -2.94 -2.52 -23.30
CA GLY A 729 -3.07 -1.80 -22.03
C GLY A 729 -2.79 -0.30 -22.10
N GLY A 730 -2.16 0.17 -23.18
CA GLY A 730 -1.39 1.41 -23.18
C GLY A 730 0.00 1.21 -22.57
N ALA A 731 0.79 2.28 -22.48
CA ALA A 731 2.17 2.20 -22.01
C ALA A 731 2.26 1.71 -20.55
N GLY A 732 2.99 0.62 -20.33
CA GLY A 732 3.27 0.06 -19.00
C GLY A 732 2.16 -0.82 -18.41
N TYR A 733 1.05 -1.04 -19.11
CA TYR A 733 -0.07 -1.86 -18.66
C TYR A 733 -0.23 -3.14 -19.50
N THR A 734 -0.65 -4.22 -18.86
CA THR A 734 -1.06 -5.46 -19.54
C THR A 734 -2.40 -5.30 -20.28
N PRO A 735 -2.74 -6.19 -21.24
CA PRO A 735 -4.04 -6.12 -21.94
C PRO A 735 -5.25 -6.09 -21.00
N ILE A 736 -5.27 -6.95 -19.97
CA ILE A 736 -6.36 -6.97 -18.98
C ILE A 736 -6.42 -5.67 -18.17
N GLU A 737 -5.29 -5.07 -17.80
CA GLU A 737 -5.31 -3.77 -17.14
C GLU A 737 -5.90 -2.69 -18.06
N GLY A 738 -5.62 -2.74 -19.36
CA GLY A 738 -6.27 -1.88 -20.36
C GLY A 738 -7.78 -2.02 -20.34
N TYR A 739 -8.28 -3.25 -20.37
CA TYR A 739 -9.70 -3.57 -20.31
C TYR A 739 -10.33 -3.05 -19.01
N LEU A 740 -9.74 -3.33 -17.85
CA LEU A 740 -10.22 -2.82 -16.56
C LEU A 740 -10.22 -1.28 -16.51
N ASN A 741 -9.20 -0.64 -17.06
CA ASN A 741 -9.13 0.82 -17.12
C ASN A 741 -10.24 1.41 -18.00
N PHE A 742 -10.56 0.78 -19.13
CA PHE A 742 -11.68 1.18 -19.99
C PHE A 742 -13.02 1.00 -19.26
N MET A 743 -13.23 -0.15 -18.64
CA MET A 743 -14.48 -0.49 -17.95
C MET A 743 -14.70 0.34 -16.68
N ALA A 744 -13.65 0.91 -16.08
CA ALA A 744 -13.76 1.77 -14.91
C ALA A 744 -14.09 3.23 -15.23
N GLU A 745 -13.80 3.70 -16.44
CA GLU A 745 -14.15 5.05 -16.90
C GLU A 745 -15.55 5.06 -17.55
N PRO A 746 -16.20 6.23 -17.70
CA PRO A 746 -17.45 6.33 -18.44
C PRO A 746 -17.31 5.77 -19.86
N HIS A 747 -18.19 4.85 -20.24
CA HIS A 747 -18.15 4.22 -21.56
C HIS A 747 -19.55 3.85 -22.06
N GLY A 748 -19.63 3.53 -23.36
CA GLY A 748 -20.84 3.00 -23.99
C GLY A 748 -20.53 1.90 -25.01
N PHE A 749 -21.55 1.10 -25.32
CA PHE A 749 -21.46 0.00 -26.28
C PHE A 749 -22.35 0.27 -27.50
N VAL A 750 -21.85 -0.02 -28.70
CA VAL A 750 -22.57 0.19 -29.95
C VAL A 750 -22.22 -0.87 -31.00
N GLU A 751 -23.20 -1.24 -31.83
CA GLU A 751 -22.98 -2.15 -32.97
C GLU A 751 -22.19 -1.44 -34.09
N PRO A 752 -21.41 -2.17 -34.92
CA PRO A 752 -20.87 -1.63 -36.16
C PRO A 752 -21.96 -1.04 -37.06
N GLY A 753 -21.79 0.22 -37.46
CA GLY A 753 -22.78 0.99 -38.22
C GLY A 753 -23.98 1.50 -37.42
N GLY A 754 -24.04 1.18 -36.13
CA GLY A 754 -25.09 1.61 -35.20
C GLY A 754 -24.84 3.01 -34.63
N SER A 755 -25.72 3.40 -33.70
CA SER A 755 -25.59 4.66 -32.96
C SER A 755 -25.98 4.50 -31.51
N VAL A 756 -25.31 5.24 -30.63
CA VAL A 756 -25.62 5.32 -29.19
C VAL A 756 -25.76 6.78 -28.79
N GLU A 757 -26.69 7.04 -27.87
CA GLU A 757 -26.88 8.34 -27.26
C GLU A 757 -26.38 8.32 -25.82
N VAL A 758 -25.67 9.38 -25.42
CA VAL A 758 -25.04 9.53 -24.12
C VAL A 758 -25.50 10.84 -23.48
N ASP A 759 -25.92 10.75 -22.22
CA ASP A 759 -26.22 11.91 -21.38
C ASP A 759 -24.92 12.43 -20.74
N LEU A 760 -24.40 13.54 -21.27
CA LEU A 760 -23.20 14.20 -20.79
C LEU A 760 -23.43 14.94 -19.47
N SER A 761 -24.67 15.23 -19.07
CA SER A 761 -24.95 15.91 -17.81
C SER A 761 -24.45 15.11 -16.60
N ARG A 762 -24.46 13.77 -16.69
CA ARG A 762 -23.92 12.86 -15.68
C ARG A 762 -22.41 13.04 -15.47
N LEU A 763 -21.69 13.49 -16.50
CA LEU A 763 -20.25 13.74 -16.41
C LEU A 763 -19.90 15.07 -15.74
N ALA A 764 -20.89 15.95 -15.56
CA ALA A 764 -20.73 17.32 -15.08
C ALA A 764 -21.74 17.67 -13.98
N ALA A 765 -22.19 16.69 -13.19
CA ALA A 765 -23.25 16.87 -12.21
C ALA A 765 -22.98 17.99 -11.18
N GLY A 766 -21.69 18.26 -10.88
CA GLY A 766 -21.29 19.34 -10.01
C GLY A 766 -21.15 20.73 -10.65
N PHE A 767 -21.15 20.82 -11.99
CA PHE A 767 -20.86 22.07 -12.71
C PHE A 767 -22.08 23.00 -12.82
N VAL A 768 -21.82 24.30 -12.91
CA VAL A 768 -22.86 25.33 -12.82
C VAL A 768 -23.45 25.66 -14.20
N ALA A 769 -24.76 25.46 -14.35
CA ALA A 769 -25.45 25.71 -15.61
C ALA A 769 -25.41 27.20 -16.05
N PRO A 770 -25.43 27.49 -17.37
CA PRO A 770 -25.38 26.53 -18.48
C PRO A 770 -24.00 25.87 -18.62
N VAL A 771 -24.00 24.54 -18.79
CA VAL A 771 -22.80 23.75 -19.07
C VAL A 771 -22.68 23.54 -20.58
N LYS A 772 -21.46 23.68 -21.10
CA LYS A 772 -21.11 23.44 -22.50
C LYS A 772 -20.21 22.21 -22.58
N PHE A 773 -20.46 21.41 -23.61
CA PHE A 773 -19.69 20.21 -23.90
C PHE A 773 -19.03 20.28 -25.27
N GLU A 774 -17.77 19.89 -25.33
CA GLU A 774 -17.02 19.67 -26.56
C GLU A 774 -16.50 18.24 -26.56
N VAL A 775 -16.65 17.52 -27.68
CA VAL A 775 -16.21 16.12 -27.77
C VAL A 775 -15.23 15.98 -28.93
N THR A 776 -14.05 15.44 -28.62
CA THR A 776 -12.97 15.20 -29.59
C THR A 776 -12.52 13.74 -29.53
N GLY A 777 -11.65 13.32 -30.46
CA GLY A 777 -11.06 11.97 -30.47
C GLY A 777 -11.82 10.91 -31.27
N ALA A 778 -12.89 11.26 -31.98
CA ALA A 778 -13.62 10.31 -32.83
C ALA A 778 -12.83 9.99 -34.12
N GLY A 779 -12.29 8.76 -34.22
CA GLY A 779 -11.57 8.25 -35.39
C GLY A 779 -12.23 7.05 -36.08
N LYS A 780 -13.07 6.28 -35.37
CA LYS A 780 -13.81 5.10 -35.86
C LYS A 780 -15.30 5.37 -36.13
N GLY A 781 -15.76 6.60 -35.86
CA GLY A 781 -17.15 7.01 -36.06
C GLY A 781 -17.28 8.53 -36.19
N SER A 782 -18.49 9.03 -35.94
CA SER A 782 -18.78 10.47 -35.92
C SER A 782 -19.56 10.86 -34.67
N VAL A 783 -19.26 12.04 -34.13
CA VAL A 783 -19.93 12.61 -32.95
C VAL A 783 -20.81 13.79 -33.35
N GLY A 784 -21.98 13.90 -32.72
CA GLY A 784 -22.82 15.09 -32.72
C GLY A 784 -23.20 15.45 -31.29
N VAL A 785 -22.98 16.70 -30.88
CA VAL A 785 -23.33 17.18 -29.55
C VAL A 785 -24.45 18.22 -29.68
N ASN A 786 -25.55 18.01 -28.96
CA ASN A 786 -26.67 18.96 -28.89
C ASN A 786 -27.09 19.14 -27.43
N GLY A 787 -26.67 20.26 -26.83
CA GLY A 787 -26.84 20.50 -25.40
C GLY A 787 -26.00 19.52 -24.58
N ASP A 788 -26.64 18.80 -23.67
CA ASP A 788 -26.07 17.73 -22.84
C ASP A 788 -26.12 16.35 -23.51
N LYS A 789 -26.62 16.26 -24.75
CA LYS A 789 -26.75 14.99 -25.45
C LYS A 789 -25.64 14.78 -26.46
N LEU A 790 -24.89 13.70 -26.33
CA LEU A 790 -23.97 13.20 -27.34
C LEU A 790 -24.65 12.08 -28.15
N THR A 791 -24.61 12.17 -29.47
CA THR A 791 -24.92 11.08 -30.38
C THR A 791 -23.62 10.61 -31.03
N TYR A 792 -23.20 9.39 -30.75
CA TYR A 792 -22.09 8.73 -31.44
C TYR A 792 -22.65 7.77 -32.50
N LYS A 793 -22.15 7.87 -33.74
CA LYS A 793 -22.45 6.92 -34.82
C LYS A 793 -21.19 6.16 -35.19
N ALA A 794 -21.21 4.85 -34.99
CA ALA A 794 -20.09 3.98 -35.29
C ALA A 794 -19.92 3.80 -36.81
N GLY A 795 -18.67 3.66 -37.25
CA GLY A 795 -18.36 3.12 -38.57
C GLY A 795 -18.72 1.63 -38.66
N GLY A 796 -18.54 1.04 -39.85
CA GLY A 796 -18.90 -0.36 -40.10
C GLY A 796 -17.94 -1.43 -39.54
N SER A 797 -16.90 -1.04 -38.81
CA SER A 797 -15.86 -1.93 -38.30
C SER A 797 -15.82 -1.94 -36.77
N PRO A 798 -15.50 -3.07 -36.14
CA PRO A 798 -15.35 -3.16 -34.69
C PRO A 798 -14.10 -2.43 -34.15
N GLY A 799 -14.06 -2.27 -32.83
CA GLY A 799 -12.91 -1.82 -32.06
C GLY A 799 -13.25 -0.72 -31.06
N ILE A 800 -12.21 -0.15 -30.44
CA ILE A 800 -12.36 0.83 -29.35
C ILE A 800 -12.12 2.25 -29.83
N GLU A 801 -13.06 3.14 -29.51
CA GLU A 801 -12.90 4.60 -29.62
C GLU A 801 -12.63 5.18 -28.23
N ARG A 802 -11.71 6.14 -28.16
CA ARG A 802 -11.41 6.89 -26.93
C ARG A 802 -11.68 8.37 -27.20
N LEU A 803 -12.77 8.88 -26.65
CA LEU A 803 -13.19 10.27 -26.76
C LEU A 803 -12.67 11.08 -25.57
N THR A 804 -12.47 12.38 -25.79
CA THR A 804 -12.28 13.36 -24.71
C THR A 804 -13.48 14.29 -24.70
N VAL A 805 -14.16 14.35 -23.55
CA VAL A 805 -15.27 15.26 -23.28
C VAL A 805 -14.73 16.47 -22.51
N GLY A 806 -14.64 17.61 -23.17
CA GLY A 806 -14.40 18.90 -22.55
C GLY A 806 -15.69 19.45 -21.95
N ILE A 807 -15.62 19.89 -20.69
CA ILE A 807 -16.70 20.46 -19.90
C ILE A 807 -16.32 21.90 -19.57
N ALA A 808 -17.22 22.84 -19.81
CA ALA A 808 -17.06 24.24 -19.40
C ALA A 808 -18.38 24.79 -18.83
N ASP A 809 -18.31 25.51 -17.72
CA ASP A 809 -19.52 25.99 -17.03
C ASP A 809 -19.65 27.52 -17.03
N ALA A 810 -20.75 28.02 -16.44
CA ALA A 810 -21.06 29.44 -16.43
C ALA A 810 -20.12 30.29 -15.57
N GLU A 811 -19.36 29.66 -14.67
CA GLU A 811 -18.39 30.31 -13.79
C GLU A 811 -16.97 30.30 -14.38
N GLY A 812 -16.80 29.69 -15.55
CA GLY A 812 -15.53 29.64 -16.28
C GLY A 812 -14.64 28.45 -15.89
N ASP A 813 -15.13 27.52 -15.07
CA ASP A 813 -14.39 26.31 -14.73
C ASP A 813 -14.43 25.31 -15.89
N THR A 814 -13.32 24.61 -16.08
CA THR A 814 -13.17 23.63 -17.15
C THR A 814 -12.62 22.30 -16.65
N TRP A 815 -12.98 21.23 -17.34
CA TRP A 815 -12.46 19.89 -17.08
C TRP A 815 -12.57 19.00 -18.32
N GLU A 816 -11.57 18.16 -18.54
CA GLU A 816 -11.58 17.13 -19.57
C GLU A 816 -11.75 15.76 -18.93
N ARG A 817 -12.64 14.94 -19.49
CA ARG A 817 -12.88 13.57 -19.04
C ARG A 817 -12.77 12.58 -20.20
N PRO A 818 -12.23 11.38 -19.96
CA PRO A 818 -12.29 10.31 -20.94
C PRO A 818 -13.74 9.81 -21.09
N TYR A 819 -14.09 9.40 -22.30
CA TYR A 819 -15.30 8.61 -22.56
C TYR A 819 -15.00 7.52 -23.61
N GLY A 820 -15.20 6.26 -23.23
CA GLY A 820 -14.96 5.11 -24.11
C GLY A 820 -16.17 4.75 -24.98
N ILE A 821 -15.94 4.27 -26.19
CA ILE A 821 -16.97 3.55 -26.96
C ILE A 821 -16.38 2.23 -27.44
N ALA A 822 -17.00 1.10 -27.08
CA ALA A 822 -16.67 -0.19 -27.70
C ALA A 822 -17.66 -0.50 -28.82
N ILE A 823 -17.12 -0.80 -30.00
CA ILE A 823 -17.87 -1.11 -31.21
C ILE A 823 -17.73 -2.60 -31.49
N PHE A 824 -18.79 -3.39 -31.30
CA PHE A 824 -18.75 -4.84 -31.49
C PHE A 824 -20.11 -5.46 -31.76
N ALA A 825 -20.10 -6.65 -32.36
CA ALA A 825 -21.32 -7.39 -32.65
C ALA A 825 -21.98 -7.88 -31.35
N GLY A 826 -23.29 -7.63 -31.19
CA GLY A 826 -24.02 -8.01 -29.98
C GLY A 826 -23.95 -6.97 -28.85
N ALA A 827 -23.36 -5.80 -29.08
CA ALA A 827 -23.30 -4.69 -28.14
C ALA A 827 -24.66 -4.31 -27.53
N SER A 828 -25.78 -4.49 -28.25
CA SER A 828 -27.12 -4.21 -27.71
C SER A 828 -27.52 -5.13 -26.54
N LYS A 829 -26.88 -6.30 -26.40
CA LYS A 829 -27.13 -7.24 -25.29
C LYS A 829 -26.25 -6.95 -24.07
N ALA A 830 -25.18 -6.18 -24.25
CA ALA A 830 -24.20 -5.86 -23.23
C ALA A 830 -24.58 -4.61 -22.39
N GLN A 831 -25.60 -3.87 -22.84
CA GLN A 831 -26.10 -2.64 -22.21
C GLN A 831 -26.92 -2.91 -20.96
#